data_AF-A0A1V5XWC9-F1
#
_entry.id   AF-A0A1V5XWC9-F1
#
_cell.length_a   1.000
_cell.length_b   1.000
_cell.length_c   1.000
_cell.angle_alpha   90.00
_cell.angle_beta   90.00
_cell.angle_gamma   90.00
#
_symmetry.space_group_name_H-M   'P 1'
#
loop_
_entity.id
_entity.type
_entity.pdbx_description
1 polymer ?
#
loop_
_entity_poly.entity_id
_entity_poly.type
_entity_poly.pdbx_seq_one_letter_code
_entity_poly.pdbx_strand_id
1 'polypeptide(L)'
;MLKKLQNRVLASKAMILFLAFVLSCAPLLTLAASASPASDQITTHTAGAAANHTIKFKTPSGIDAPTDTITLDLSSFTFGALNSGDVDIFYGPVTGLENSPAHGAVPGINTWGIAMGAGVITLTPPTNAVPGTVPANDLIVVYVGTHAAGGINRLTNPAAPTAVYLNIGGNFGDTASVAIPIVANGNVTVNATVPSSLILTSINPNTVDVGGANFIMTLVGAGFMADSVVRLDGGDRVTTFVSSTQLTATILAADIASVGTRVMTVWNPTGALLSNSRNLTVQTTVSGGGGGGDTTAPIISNVQAINITQTSARIIWDTDEPADSLTNYGLTVIYTDSVSNGSFVLSHGLDLSGLTPDTVYHFQVISSDPFGNTAVSGDYTFKTLALDPLVISNVTSTSIQDTSALIVWDTNRPADSLVQYGTSALLGSWNSVAGFVSNHAVPLSGLQPNTIYYYRVISQDGLGASATSSIYTFRTSSDLTPPTNITLTATAGDTVVLLNWTHPPEPDFAGVKIMRRTGGYPVGPNDGDFVYQGLLLSTLDVGLTNGVTYYYAAYAYDTNNNFASGALDNATPQGTIQLPPTSTPPLPPATTTPPVVPPTTTTPPVVPPITPPATTTPPTIPDISIHAIYYAANGTVLLQPDENGQYGVLGNSSVLVYVPTANLGATPQFAVMTVGGHSYSLTLSADGTAYTGTFLSPDSGLFNTDIRVTFVDGRVGAALDDFEVQYGGQVVEEPLIIGPVTALPEATVTLYQNINGEWVVWNGAPYGQSNPVISDENGGFTFVVPNGLYYAQAEKPGYTSQRTANINVRQNVFGGRIPLIKVPEPLTVTGTFPFVENLPEQVEYTAQIIRQAIRDPQMVEAIESYAAPTLLSISLLNTAAALPLFNLLSYLQFFFTQPILLFGRQKKKRWGLVYNSLTKQPIEFAVVRLIHFESHLIVQTRVTDKYGRYVFQAKAGNYLLEINKPGYQFPTQYLIDVKTDGEFVDVYHGEMIALKEQSPIGLNVPLDPVVTVETPRKIIYKKTVRNAQHSLSLAGVIVAFLALIISPTWLIAMIFLAQVGFYFLFRRLALPAKARPWGKIYNSSTKQPIKGAVVRIFDKKFNKLLETMLTGERGRYGFFADKNTFYITVEAEGYEKYTSKDIDLVRTKKETVVDFDVALKPINKTT
;
A
#
# COMPACT_ATOMS: atom_id res chain seq x y z
N MET A 1 -9.82 52.55 -51.40
CA MET A 1 -10.51 51.81 -50.32
C MET A 1 -10.99 50.41 -50.74
N LEU A 2 -11.41 50.16 -52.00
CA LEU A 2 -12.05 48.89 -52.39
C LEU A 2 -11.14 47.63 -52.47
N LYS A 3 -9.81 47.79 -52.59
CA LYS A 3 -8.87 46.66 -52.79
C LYS A 3 -8.36 45.97 -51.51
N LYS A 4 -8.73 46.44 -50.31
CA LYS A 4 -8.51 45.74 -49.03
C LYS A 4 -9.69 44.85 -48.60
N LEU A 5 -10.75 44.75 -49.42
CA LEU A 5 -11.97 44.04 -49.08
C LEU A 5 -12.02 42.57 -49.58
N GLN A 6 -11.27 42.20 -50.63
CA GLN A 6 -11.28 40.82 -51.15
C GLN A 6 -10.50 39.84 -50.25
N ASN A 7 -9.30 40.20 -49.77
CA ASN A 7 -8.47 39.28 -48.97
C ASN A 7 -9.00 39.01 -47.55
N ARG A 8 -10.03 39.74 -47.08
CA ARG A 8 -10.72 39.43 -45.81
C ARG A 8 -11.90 38.45 -45.96
N VAL A 9 -12.32 38.12 -47.18
CA VAL A 9 -13.43 37.16 -47.41
C VAL A 9 -12.93 35.71 -47.56
N LEU A 10 -11.69 35.50 -48.04
CA LEU A 10 -11.10 34.15 -48.09
C LEU A 10 -10.73 33.62 -46.69
N ALA A 11 -10.15 34.45 -45.82
CA ALA A 11 -9.72 34.02 -44.48
C ALA A 11 -10.89 33.56 -43.60
N SER A 12 -12.02 34.29 -43.59
CA SER A 12 -13.21 33.86 -42.85
C SER A 12 -13.88 32.61 -43.45
N LYS A 13 -13.75 32.34 -44.75
CA LYS A 13 -14.16 31.05 -45.32
C LYS A 13 -13.22 29.91 -44.92
N ALA A 14 -11.91 30.13 -44.89
CA ALA A 14 -10.94 29.14 -44.42
C ALA A 14 -11.18 28.76 -42.95
N MET A 15 -11.40 29.73 -42.06
CA MET A 15 -11.62 29.47 -40.63
C MET A 15 -13.00 28.84 -40.33
N ILE A 16 -14.04 29.14 -41.11
CA ILE A 16 -15.34 28.45 -40.99
C ILE A 16 -15.26 27.03 -41.58
N LEU A 17 -14.48 26.81 -42.65
CA LEU A 17 -14.20 25.44 -43.11
C LEU A 17 -13.36 24.66 -42.08
N PHE A 18 -12.41 25.31 -41.38
CA PHE A 18 -11.62 24.67 -40.33
C PHE A 18 -12.50 24.25 -39.15
N LEU A 19 -13.43 25.11 -38.70
CA LEU A 19 -14.36 24.78 -37.62
C LEU A 19 -15.45 23.76 -38.04
N ALA A 20 -15.75 23.63 -39.34
CA ALA A 20 -16.62 22.58 -39.87
C ALA A 20 -15.87 21.24 -40.04
N PHE A 21 -14.63 21.26 -40.53
CA PHE A 21 -13.82 20.06 -40.74
C PHE A 21 -13.35 19.42 -39.40
N VAL A 22 -13.17 20.23 -38.36
CA VAL A 22 -12.97 19.76 -36.97
C VAL A 22 -14.25 19.16 -36.36
N LEU A 23 -15.40 19.26 -37.05
CA LEU A 23 -16.70 18.69 -36.62
C LEU A 23 -17.33 17.72 -37.63
N SER A 24 -16.64 17.34 -38.70
CA SER A 24 -17.06 16.26 -39.61
C SER A 24 -15.89 15.62 -40.35
N CYS A 25 -15.73 14.31 -40.20
CA CYS A 25 -14.75 13.45 -40.89
C CYS A 25 -13.26 13.73 -40.64
N ALA A 26 -12.80 13.34 -39.45
CA ALA A 26 -11.66 12.43 -39.36
C ALA A 26 -12.17 11.10 -38.76
N PRO A 27 -11.65 9.92 -39.15
CA PRO A 27 -11.94 8.68 -38.43
C PRO A 27 -11.36 8.75 -37.02
N LEU A 28 -11.92 7.95 -36.10
CA LEU A 28 -11.18 7.57 -34.91
C LEU A 28 -9.96 6.77 -35.36
N LEU A 29 -8.78 7.41 -35.35
CA LEU A 29 -7.55 6.67 -35.12
C LEU A 29 -7.64 6.19 -33.68
N THR A 30 -8.09 4.94 -33.53
CA THR A 30 -8.00 4.20 -32.28
C THR A 30 -6.55 4.21 -31.83
N LEU A 31 -6.29 4.88 -30.70
CA LEU A 31 -5.05 4.67 -29.97
C LEU A 31 -5.09 3.21 -29.52
N ALA A 32 -4.25 2.37 -30.12
CA ALA A 32 -4.25 0.94 -29.87
C ALA A 32 -4.13 0.68 -28.37
N ALA A 33 -5.15 0.06 -27.77
CA ALA A 33 -5.07 -0.30 -26.36
C ALA A 33 -4.10 -1.48 -26.22
N SER A 34 -3.42 -1.55 -25.08
CA SER A 34 -2.54 -2.69 -24.81
C SER A 34 -3.39 -3.90 -24.46
N ALA A 35 -3.31 -4.96 -25.26
CA ALA A 35 -3.98 -6.23 -24.99
C ALA A 35 -3.30 -6.93 -23.81
N SER A 36 -3.64 -6.53 -22.58
CA SER A 36 -2.87 -6.80 -21.37
C SER A 36 -3.75 -7.26 -20.21
N PRO A 37 -3.33 -8.24 -19.39
CA PRO A 37 -2.09 -9.02 -19.52
C PRO A 37 -2.09 -9.90 -20.77
N ALA A 38 -0.90 -10.09 -21.36
CA ALA A 38 -0.64 -11.06 -22.42
C ALA A 38 0.55 -11.95 -22.04
N SER A 39 0.49 -13.22 -22.42
CA SER A 39 1.52 -14.23 -22.18
C SER A 39 1.45 -15.36 -23.19
N ASP A 40 2.56 -16.10 -23.30
CA ASP A 40 2.62 -17.41 -23.96
C ASP A 40 3.28 -18.39 -22.98
N GLN A 41 2.89 -19.65 -23.03
CA GLN A 41 3.44 -20.74 -22.24
C GLN A 41 3.80 -21.87 -23.22
N ILE A 42 5.10 -22.06 -23.44
CA ILE A 42 5.62 -23.00 -24.43
C ILE A 42 6.13 -24.27 -23.75
N THR A 43 5.86 -25.45 -24.34
CA THR A 43 6.21 -26.74 -23.70
C THR A 43 7.70 -27.03 -23.64
N THR A 44 8.54 -26.27 -24.36
CA THR A 44 10.00 -26.33 -24.23
C THR A 44 10.62 -25.05 -24.79
N HIS A 45 11.58 -24.48 -24.06
CA HIS A 45 12.37 -23.34 -24.50
C HIS A 45 13.64 -23.75 -25.30
N THR A 46 13.86 -25.04 -25.56
CA THR A 46 15.08 -25.53 -26.23
C THR A 46 15.14 -25.11 -27.70
N ALA A 47 16.27 -24.55 -28.14
CA ALA A 47 16.50 -24.17 -29.53
C ALA A 47 16.33 -25.35 -30.50
N GLY A 48 15.65 -25.12 -31.62
CA GLY A 48 15.35 -26.14 -32.64
C GLY A 48 14.35 -27.23 -32.22
N ALA A 49 13.83 -27.21 -30.99
CA ALA A 49 12.86 -28.20 -30.52
C ALA A 49 11.43 -27.84 -30.97
N ALA A 50 10.59 -28.86 -31.15
CA ALA A 50 9.17 -28.67 -31.41
C ALA A 50 8.37 -28.45 -30.11
N ALA A 51 7.58 -27.38 -30.06
CA ALA A 51 6.83 -26.92 -28.89
C ALA A 51 5.34 -26.71 -29.22
N ASN A 52 4.49 -26.92 -28.21
CA ASN A 52 3.13 -26.39 -28.19
C ASN A 52 3.14 -25.03 -27.50
N HIS A 53 2.24 -24.13 -27.90
CA HIS A 53 2.13 -22.76 -27.40
C HIS A 53 0.74 -22.50 -26.83
N THR A 54 0.67 -22.03 -25.58
CA THR A 54 -0.56 -21.61 -24.90
C THR A 54 -0.55 -20.09 -24.74
N ILE A 55 -1.10 -19.41 -25.75
CA ILE A 55 -1.16 -17.95 -25.84
C ILE A 55 -2.40 -17.46 -25.08
N LYS A 56 -2.24 -16.48 -24.21
CA LYS A 56 -3.33 -15.89 -23.41
C LYS A 56 -3.26 -14.38 -23.43
N PHE A 57 -4.36 -13.70 -23.68
CA PHE A 57 -4.42 -12.23 -23.63
C PHE A 57 -5.83 -11.71 -23.32
N LYS A 58 -5.95 -10.48 -22.82
CA LYS A 58 -7.22 -9.76 -22.71
C LYS A 58 -7.28 -8.61 -23.70
N THR A 59 -8.46 -8.33 -24.26
CA THR A 59 -8.67 -7.28 -25.28
C THR A 59 -9.50 -6.13 -24.70
N PRO A 60 -8.90 -4.97 -24.32
CA PRO A 60 -9.66 -3.83 -23.80
C PRO A 60 -10.77 -3.31 -24.71
N SER A 61 -10.66 -3.50 -26.03
CA SER A 61 -11.67 -3.08 -27.01
C SER A 61 -12.72 -4.17 -27.32
N GLY A 62 -12.47 -5.43 -26.98
CA GLY A 62 -13.31 -6.56 -27.39
C GLY A 62 -13.15 -6.92 -28.87
N ILE A 63 -14.11 -7.67 -29.44
CA ILE A 63 -14.22 -7.98 -30.88
C ILE A 63 -15.70 -7.88 -31.28
N ASP A 64 -15.99 -6.96 -32.20
CA ASP A 64 -17.33 -6.42 -32.43
C ASP A 64 -17.87 -6.60 -33.86
N ALA A 65 -17.03 -7.00 -34.83
CA ALA A 65 -17.44 -7.21 -36.21
C ALA A 65 -16.89 -8.53 -36.81
N PRO A 66 -17.64 -9.17 -37.74
CA PRO A 66 -17.15 -10.33 -38.51
C PRO A 66 -16.01 -9.99 -39.50
N THR A 67 -15.63 -8.71 -39.60
CA THR A 67 -14.48 -8.21 -40.37
C THR A 67 -13.24 -7.97 -39.52
N ASP A 68 -13.35 -8.10 -38.20
CA ASP A 68 -12.21 -7.97 -37.30
C ASP A 68 -11.29 -9.18 -37.44
N THR A 69 -10.00 -8.98 -37.16
CA THR A 69 -9.00 -10.05 -37.22
C THR A 69 -8.05 -9.94 -36.06
N ILE A 70 -7.74 -11.09 -35.44
CA ILE A 70 -6.60 -11.25 -34.54
C ILE A 70 -5.45 -11.82 -35.38
N THR A 71 -4.29 -11.17 -35.38
CA THR A 71 -3.05 -11.70 -35.95
C THR A 71 -2.09 -12.05 -34.83
N LEU A 72 -1.64 -13.30 -34.79
CA LEU A 72 -0.56 -13.81 -33.96
C LEU A 72 0.66 -13.99 -34.85
N ASP A 73 1.52 -12.98 -34.89
CA ASP A 73 2.80 -13.05 -35.60
C ASP A 73 3.80 -13.84 -34.77
N LEU A 74 4.16 -15.00 -35.32
CA LEU A 74 5.12 -15.98 -34.81
C LEU A 74 6.19 -16.22 -35.87
N SER A 75 6.51 -15.24 -36.71
CA SER A 75 7.40 -15.35 -37.87
C SER A 75 8.84 -15.77 -37.56
N SER A 76 9.24 -15.73 -36.29
CA SER A 76 10.51 -16.29 -35.81
C SER A 76 10.48 -17.82 -35.62
N PHE A 77 9.30 -18.44 -35.51
CA PHE A 77 9.10 -19.87 -35.35
C PHE A 77 8.87 -20.54 -36.71
N THR A 78 9.34 -21.77 -36.88
CA THR A 78 9.13 -22.53 -38.11
C THR A 78 7.82 -23.31 -38.04
N PHE A 79 6.86 -22.98 -38.90
CA PHE A 79 5.50 -23.55 -38.89
C PHE A 79 5.43 -25.01 -39.40
N GLY A 80 6.44 -25.49 -40.13
CA GLY A 80 6.47 -26.87 -40.62
C GLY A 80 5.26 -27.22 -41.49
N ALA A 81 4.37 -28.07 -40.97
CA ALA A 81 3.15 -28.53 -41.63
C ALA A 81 1.86 -28.12 -40.87
N LEU A 82 1.94 -27.13 -39.98
CA LEU A 82 0.76 -26.60 -39.25
C LEU A 82 -0.36 -26.19 -40.20
N ASN A 83 -1.59 -26.52 -39.81
CA ASN A 83 -2.82 -26.17 -40.50
C ASN A 83 -3.92 -25.76 -39.50
N SER A 84 -5.11 -25.39 -39.98
CA SER A 84 -6.19 -24.89 -39.12
C SER A 84 -6.68 -25.88 -38.06
N GLY A 85 -6.43 -27.20 -38.20
CA GLY A 85 -6.75 -28.21 -37.17
C GLY A 85 -5.66 -28.39 -36.10
N ASP A 86 -4.54 -27.67 -36.20
CA ASP A 86 -3.51 -27.62 -35.15
C ASP A 86 -3.66 -26.39 -34.23
N VAL A 87 -4.79 -25.66 -34.32
CA VAL A 87 -5.05 -24.43 -33.55
C VAL A 87 -6.49 -24.36 -33.04
N ASP A 88 -6.64 -24.16 -31.73
CA ASP A 88 -7.92 -23.82 -31.08
C ASP A 88 -7.94 -22.38 -30.58
N ILE A 89 -9.14 -21.80 -30.50
CA ILE A 89 -9.41 -20.50 -29.86
C ILE A 89 -10.50 -20.66 -28.78
N PHE A 90 -10.33 -20.05 -27.62
CA PHE A 90 -11.32 -19.97 -26.55
C PHE A 90 -11.45 -18.52 -26.10
N TYR A 91 -12.63 -18.11 -25.65
CA TYR A 91 -12.87 -16.77 -25.14
C TYR A 91 -13.96 -16.76 -24.06
N GLY A 92 -13.86 -15.80 -23.14
CA GLY A 92 -14.78 -15.66 -22.00
C GLY A 92 -14.18 -16.19 -20.68
N PRO A 93 -15.02 -16.72 -19.76
CA PRO A 93 -14.55 -17.27 -18.48
C PRO A 93 -13.98 -18.70 -18.68
N VAL A 94 -12.81 -18.81 -19.31
CA VAL A 94 -12.16 -20.09 -19.66
C VAL A 94 -11.77 -20.86 -18.39
N THR A 95 -12.53 -21.92 -18.08
CA THR A 95 -12.31 -22.84 -16.95
C THR A 95 -11.36 -24.00 -17.29
N GLY A 96 -11.11 -24.25 -18.58
CA GLY A 96 -10.32 -25.38 -19.06
C GLY A 96 -11.13 -26.64 -19.35
N LEU A 97 -12.46 -26.52 -19.37
CA LEU A 97 -13.42 -27.60 -19.71
C LEU A 97 -14.28 -27.26 -20.94
N GLU A 98 -14.04 -26.11 -21.57
CA GLU A 98 -14.75 -25.67 -22.76
C GLU A 98 -14.38 -26.53 -23.99
N ASN A 99 -15.34 -26.76 -24.88
CA ASN A 99 -15.03 -27.23 -26.22
C ASN A 99 -14.62 -26.04 -27.10
N SER A 100 -13.60 -26.22 -27.93
CA SER A 100 -13.22 -25.24 -28.96
C SER A 100 -14.42 -24.95 -29.88
N PRO A 101 -14.72 -23.68 -30.20
CA PRO A 101 -15.68 -23.33 -31.23
C PRO A 101 -15.32 -23.97 -32.57
N ALA A 102 -16.32 -24.24 -33.40
CA ALA A 102 -16.07 -24.75 -34.74
C ALA A 102 -15.14 -23.79 -35.51
N HIS A 103 -14.11 -24.33 -36.15
CA HIS A 103 -13.08 -23.55 -36.84
C HIS A 103 -12.66 -24.23 -38.15
N GLY A 104 -11.99 -23.49 -39.03
CA GLY A 104 -11.46 -23.99 -40.29
C GLY A 104 -10.70 -22.92 -41.07
N ALA A 105 -10.12 -23.28 -42.23
CA ALA A 105 -9.21 -22.40 -42.98
C ALA A 105 -9.84 -21.09 -43.53
N VAL A 106 -11.17 -20.93 -43.48
CA VAL A 106 -11.93 -19.76 -43.94
C VAL A 106 -13.12 -19.57 -42.97
N PRO A 107 -13.46 -18.34 -42.55
CA PRO A 107 -14.59 -18.11 -41.64
C PRO A 107 -15.92 -18.45 -42.30
N GLY A 108 -16.87 -18.94 -41.50
CA GLY A 108 -18.20 -19.37 -41.94
C GLY A 108 -19.27 -19.05 -40.90
N ILE A 109 -20.50 -19.51 -41.13
CA ILE A 109 -21.61 -19.33 -40.18
C ILE A 109 -21.33 -20.19 -38.95
N ASN A 110 -21.20 -19.56 -37.79
CA ASN A 110 -20.73 -20.14 -36.52
C ASN A 110 -19.33 -20.79 -36.57
N THR A 111 -18.53 -20.53 -37.62
CA THR A 111 -17.19 -21.12 -37.80
C THR A 111 -16.12 -20.04 -37.82
N TRP A 112 -15.16 -20.08 -36.89
CA TRP A 112 -13.99 -19.20 -36.88
C TRP A 112 -13.05 -19.54 -38.05
N GLY A 113 -12.53 -18.51 -38.72
CA GLY A 113 -11.52 -18.64 -39.76
C GLY A 113 -10.12 -18.63 -39.17
N ILE A 114 -9.31 -19.64 -39.47
CA ILE A 114 -7.90 -19.76 -39.05
C ILE A 114 -7.04 -19.86 -40.30
N ALA A 115 -6.52 -18.72 -40.75
CA ALA A 115 -5.58 -18.65 -41.88
C ALA A 115 -4.14 -18.62 -41.36
N MET A 116 -3.20 -19.20 -42.13
CA MET A 116 -1.78 -19.20 -41.79
C MET A 116 -0.94 -18.78 -43.01
N GLY A 117 0.04 -17.90 -42.81
CA GLY A 117 0.92 -17.46 -43.89
C GLY A 117 2.06 -16.58 -43.39
N ALA A 118 3.24 -16.71 -43.99
CA ALA A 118 4.46 -15.97 -43.62
C ALA A 118 4.84 -16.02 -42.12
N GLY A 119 4.40 -17.07 -41.40
CA GLY A 119 4.61 -17.22 -39.96
C GLY A 119 3.61 -16.46 -39.08
N VAL A 120 2.52 -15.95 -39.65
CA VAL A 120 1.40 -15.33 -38.91
C VAL A 120 0.21 -16.29 -38.92
N ILE A 121 -0.44 -16.46 -37.76
CA ILE A 121 -1.77 -17.06 -37.64
C ILE A 121 -2.79 -15.92 -37.59
N THR A 122 -3.79 -15.93 -38.47
CA THR A 122 -4.87 -14.95 -38.50
C THR A 122 -6.19 -15.63 -38.13
N LEU A 123 -6.78 -15.19 -37.02
CA LEU A 123 -8.07 -15.64 -36.51
C LEU A 123 -9.14 -14.61 -36.89
N THR A 124 -10.19 -15.04 -37.57
CA THR A 124 -11.32 -14.21 -38.01
C THR A 124 -12.62 -14.75 -37.41
N PRO A 125 -13.48 -13.92 -36.81
CA PRO A 125 -14.76 -14.36 -36.26
C PRO A 125 -15.69 -15.01 -37.31
N PRO A 126 -16.71 -15.75 -36.88
CA PRO A 126 -17.76 -16.26 -37.76
C PRO A 126 -18.40 -15.15 -38.60
N THR A 127 -18.83 -15.47 -39.83
CA THR A 127 -19.40 -14.46 -40.75
C THR A 127 -20.74 -13.87 -40.29
N ASN A 128 -21.35 -14.46 -39.26
CA ASN A 128 -22.55 -14.00 -38.57
C ASN A 128 -22.27 -13.52 -37.12
N ALA A 129 -21.01 -13.21 -36.79
CA ALA A 129 -20.65 -12.61 -35.51
C ALA A 129 -21.44 -11.31 -35.26
N VAL A 130 -21.85 -11.11 -34.01
CA VAL A 130 -22.56 -9.91 -33.54
C VAL A 130 -21.63 -9.01 -32.72
N PRO A 131 -21.93 -7.71 -32.54
CA PRO A 131 -21.20 -6.88 -31.59
C PRO A 131 -21.17 -7.51 -30.19
N GLY A 132 -20.01 -7.52 -29.55
CA GLY A 132 -19.73 -8.25 -28.31
C GLY A 132 -19.49 -9.75 -28.48
N THR A 133 -19.11 -10.25 -29.67
CA THR A 133 -18.78 -11.68 -29.87
C THR A 133 -17.60 -12.12 -29.02
N VAL A 134 -16.62 -11.24 -28.80
CA VAL A 134 -15.73 -11.32 -27.63
C VAL A 134 -15.89 -10.04 -26.82
N PRO A 135 -16.45 -10.09 -25.60
CA PRO A 135 -16.62 -8.91 -24.75
C PRO A 135 -15.31 -8.20 -24.41
N ALA A 136 -15.38 -6.88 -24.22
CA ALA A 136 -14.24 -6.07 -23.80
C ALA A 136 -13.69 -6.51 -22.44
N ASN A 137 -12.39 -6.78 -22.39
CA ASN A 137 -11.62 -7.31 -21.25
C ASN A 137 -11.86 -8.80 -20.92
N ASP A 138 -12.56 -9.57 -21.75
CA ASP A 138 -12.57 -11.04 -21.60
C ASP A 138 -11.21 -11.66 -21.94
N LEU A 139 -10.96 -12.85 -21.40
CA LEU A 139 -9.75 -13.62 -21.67
C LEU A 139 -9.91 -14.37 -22.99
N ILE A 140 -8.99 -14.17 -23.92
CA ILE A 140 -8.80 -15.02 -25.10
C ILE A 140 -7.64 -15.98 -24.80
N VAL A 141 -7.83 -17.26 -25.13
CA VAL A 141 -6.81 -18.31 -25.07
C VAL A 141 -6.70 -18.95 -26.45
N VAL A 142 -5.48 -19.11 -26.95
CA VAL A 142 -5.20 -19.78 -28.23
C VAL A 142 -4.19 -20.89 -27.97
N TYR A 143 -4.55 -22.12 -28.33
CA TYR A 143 -3.65 -23.26 -28.30
C TYR A 143 -3.11 -23.50 -29.71
N VAL A 144 -1.79 -23.53 -29.88
CA VAL A 144 -1.12 -23.98 -31.11
C VAL A 144 -0.33 -25.26 -30.84
N GLY A 145 -0.58 -26.31 -31.61
CA GLY A 145 0.15 -27.58 -31.57
C GLY A 145 -0.68 -28.77 -31.07
N THR A 146 -0.04 -29.86 -30.65
CA THR A 146 -0.69 -31.14 -30.27
C THR A 146 -1.48 -31.12 -28.95
N HIS A 147 -1.71 -29.95 -28.37
CA HIS A 147 -2.67 -29.75 -27.29
C HIS A 147 -3.96 -29.04 -27.75
N ALA A 148 -4.03 -28.64 -29.03
CA ALA A 148 -5.31 -28.33 -29.69
C ALA A 148 -6.05 -29.64 -30.03
N ALA A 149 -7.38 -29.58 -30.07
CA ALA A 149 -8.29 -30.72 -30.20
C ALA A 149 -8.23 -31.37 -31.59
N GLY A 150 -7.29 -32.30 -31.76
CA GLY A 150 -7.00 -32.98 -33.03
C GLY A 150 -5.69 -32.52 -33.69
N GLY A 151 -4.95 -31.61 -33.06
CA GLY A 151 -3.65 -31.15 -33.53
C GLY A 151 -2.60 -32.26 -33.53
N ILE A 152 -1.82 -32.33 -34.61
CA ILE A 152 -0.78 -33.34 -34.85
C ILE A 152 0.59 -32.72 -35.16
N ASN A 153 0.64 -31.47 -35.61
CA ASN A 153 1.85 -30.71 -35.85
C ASN A 153 2.17 -29.79 -34.66
N ARG A 154 3.35 -29.17 -34.67
CA ARG A 154 3.84 -28.25 -33.63
C ARG A 154 4.68 -27.14 -34.24
N LEU A 155 4.75 -25.99 -33.58
CA LEU A 155 5.72 -24.95 -33.92
C LEU A 155 7.13 -25.46 -33.59
N THR A 156 8.11 -25.19 -34.45
CA THR A 156 9.51 -25.49 -34.16
C THR A 156 10.23 -24.22 -33.76
N ASN A 157 10.82 -24.23 -32.56
CA ASN A 157 11.61 -23.14 -32.00
C ASN A 157 12.75 -22.75 -32.95
N PRO A 158 13.16 -21.46 -32.98
CA PRO A 158 14.38 -21.02 -33.63
C PRO A 158 15.58 -21.95 -33.35
N ALA A 159 16.34 -22.29 -34.38
CA ALA A 159 17.50 -23.20 -34.24
C ALA A 159 18.68 -22.58 -33.47
N ALA A 160 18.67 -21.26 -33.27
CA ALA A 160 19.63 -20.53 -32.44
C ALA A 160 18.98 -20.10 -31.12
N PRO A 161 19.67 -20.22 -29.97
CA PRO A 161 19.24 -19.60 -28.72
C PRO A 161 19.16 -18.08 -28.86
N THR A 162 17.98 -17.50 -28.67
CA THR A 162 17.71 -16.05 -28.73
C THR A 162 16.37 -15.74 -28.07
N ALA A 163 16.17 -14.51 -27.61
CA ALA A 163 14.81 -14.01 -27.39
C ALA A 163 14.12 -13.83 -28.75
N VAL A 164 12.86 -14.26 -28.84
CA VAL A 164 11.95 -13.97 -29.96
C VAL A 164 10.66 -13.37 -29.43
N TYR A 165 9.84 -12.81 -30.32
CA TYR A 165 8.60 -12.14 -29.94
C TYR A 165 7.41 -12.78 -30.64
N LEU A 166 6.34 -13.00 -29.88
CA LEU A 166 4.98 -13.17 -30.39
C LEU A 166 4.34 -11.79 -30.41
N ASN A 167 3.91 -11.30 -31.57
CA ASN A 167 3.15 -10.05 -31.66
C ASN A 167 1.67 -10.35 -31.86
N ILE A 168 0.84 -9.76 -31.00
CA ILE A 168 -0.63 -9.85 -31.05
C ILE A 168 -1.15 -8.51 -31.57
N GLY A 169 -2.02 -8.55 -32.57
CA GLY A 169 -2.62 -7.36 -33.17
C GLY A 169 -3.71 -7.71 -34.17
N GLY A 170 -3.90 -6.87 -35.19
CA GLY A 170 -4.84 -7.09 -36.29
C GLY A 170 -5.83 -5.94 -36.43
N ASN A 171 -6.91 -6.13 -37.19
CA ASN A 171 -7.82 -5.01 -37.52
C ASN A 171 -8.76 -4.61 -36.36
N PHE A 172 -8.82 -5.40 -35.28
CA PHE A 172 -9.66 -5.12 -34.10
C PHE A 172 -9.10 -3.99 -33.20
N GLY A 173 -7.83 -3.62 -33.37
CA GLY A 173 -7.27 -2.37 -32.85
C GLY A 173 -6.41 -2.47 -31.59
N ASP A 174 -6.54 -3.51 -30.74
CA ASP A 174 -5.62 -3.69 -29.60
C ASP A 174 -4.33 -4.39 -30.05
N THR A 175 -3.24 -4.15 -29.31
CA THR A 175 -1.93 -4.79 -29.61
C THR A 175 -1.17 -5.20 -28.35
N ALA A 176 -0.36 -6.25 -28.45
CA ALA A 176 0.61 -6.66 -27.44
C ALA A 176 1.82 -7.34 -28.08
N SER A 177 2.93 -7.45 -27.34
CA SER A 177 4.07 -8.26 -27.72
C SER A 177 4.56 -9.05 -26.51
N VAL A 178 4.81 -10.35 -26.70
CA VAL A 178 5.25 -11.28 -25.66
C VAL A 178 6.64 -11.77 -26.01
N ALA A 179 7.61 -11.50 -25.15
CA ALA A 179 8.97 -12.00 -25.29
C ALA A 179 9.05 -13.47 -24.85
N ILE A 180 9.60 -14.32 -25.72
CA ILE A 180 9.76 -15.76 -25.52
C ILE A 180 11.26 -16.08 -25.59
N PRO A 181 11.92 -16.46 -24.47
CA PRO A 181 13.33 -16.80 -24.48
C PRO A 181 13.55 -18.21 -25.02
N ILE A 182 14.41 -18.36 -26.04
CA ILE A 182 14.85 -19.66 -26.56
C ILE A 182 16.29 -19.91 -26.08
N VAL A 183 16.53 -21.05 -25.43
CA VAL A 183 17.78 -21.39 -24.73
C VAL A 183 18.40 -22.66 -25.29
N ALA A 184 19.71 -22.85 -25.12
CA ALA A 184 20.44 -23.98 -25.71
C ALA A 184 20.00 -25.36 -25.17
N ASN A 185 19.80 -25.47 -23.85
CA ASN A 185 19.68 -26.76 -23.14
C ASN A 185 18.47 -26.85 -22.21
N GLY A 186 17.35 -26.17 -22.54
CA GLY A 186 16.09 -26.23 -21.79
C GLY A 186 16.05 -25.51 -20.43
N ASN A 187 17.18 -25.37 -19.73
CA ASN A 187 17.26 -24.63 -18.47
C ASN A 187 17.03 -23.13 -18.70
N VAL A 188 15.97 -22.58 -18.09
CA VAL A 188 15.67 -21.14 -18.07
C VAL A 188 16.16 -20.54 -16.76
N THR A 189 17.22 -19.74 -16.81
CA THR A 189 17.68 -18.95 -15.66
C THR A 189 16.74 -17.75 -15.47
N VAL A 190 16.12 -17.64 -14.29
CA VAL A 190 15.25 -16.51 -13.95
C VAL A 190 16.06 -15.43 -13.23
N ASN A 191 16.19 -14.23 -13.82
CA ASN A 191 16.16 -12.95 -13.09
C ASN A 191 16.31 -11.70 -13.98
N ALA A 192 15.87 -10.56 -13.43
CA ALA A 192 16.07 -9.16 -13.83
C ALA A 192 15.32 -8.62 -15.07
N THR A 193 14.96 -7.33 -14.98
CA THR A 193 14.04 -6.61 -15.87
C THR A 193 14.79 -5.80 -16.94
N VAL A 194 14.28 -5.81 -18.18
CA VAL A 194 14.76 -4.92 -19.25
C VAL A 194 13.94 -3.61 -19.24
N PRO A 195 14.58 -2.42 -19.19
CA PRO A 195 13.89 -1.14 -19.24
C PRO A 195 13.34 -0.83 -20.64
N SER A 196 12.12 -0.31 -20.72
CA SER A 196 11.35 -0.13 -21.95
C SER A 196 11.75 1.07 -22.84
N SER A 197 12.85 1.74 -22.53
CA SER A 197 13.38 2.85 -23.34
C SER A 197 14.88 3.03 -23.16
N LEU A 198 15.63 3.14 -24.25
CA LEU A 198 17.04 3.53 -24.26
C LEU A 198 17.15 5.02 -24.62
N ILE A 199 17.67 5.83 -23.69
CA ILE A 199 17.74 7.29 -23.82
C ILE A 199 19.18 7.73 -23.51
N LEU A 200 19.73 8.63 -24.32
CA LEU A 200 21.02 9.28 -24.09
C LEU A 200 20.76 10.75 -23.71
N THR A 201 20.88 11.09 -22.43
CA THR A 201 20.50 12.41 -21.91
C THR A 201 21.63 13.44 -22.09
N SER A 202 22.89 13.09 -21.83
CA SER A 202 24.05 13.97 -22.00
C SER A 202 25.31 13.21 -22.44
N ILE A 203 26.29 13.96 -22.94
CA ILE A 203 27.68 13.51 -23.19
C ILE A 203 28.64 14.56 -22.64
N ASN A 204 29.78 14.14 -22.09
CA ASN A 204 30.77 15.03 -21.49
C ASN A 204 32.21 14.53 -21.77
N PRO A 205 33.08 15.30 -22.44
CA PRO A 205 32.83 16.63 -23.03
C PRO A 205 31.89 16.58 -24.25
N ASN A 206 31.18 17.68 -24.51
CA ASN A 206 30.32 17.82 -25.70
C ASN A 206 31.01 18.56 -26.88
N THR A 207 32.17 19.17 -26.62
CA THR A 207 32.95 19.96 -27.56
C THR A 207 34.43 19.66 -27.34
N VAL A 208 35.20 19.48 -28.41
CA VAL A 208 36.62 19.10 -28.37
C VAL A 208 37.39 19.72 -29.53
N ASP A 209 38.69 19.95 -29.32
CA ASP A 209 39.55 20.53 -30.34
C ASP A 209 40.09 19.49 -31.34
N VAL A 210 40.24 19.92 -32.59
CA VAL A 210 40.72 19.09 -33.70
C VAL A 210 42.17 18.64 -33.48
N GLY A 211 42.42 17.34 -33.66
CA GLY A 211 43.75 16.73 -33.54
C GLY A 211 44.25 16.49 -32.11
N GLY A 212 43.36 16.53 -31.11
CA GLY A 212 43.70 16.13 -29.73
C GLY A 212 44.10 14.65 -29.58
N ALA A 213 44.58 14.29 -28.39
CA ALA A 213 44.91 12.91 -28.04
C ALA A 213 43.65 12.04 -27.80
N ASN A 214 43.83 10.72 -27.70
CA ASN A 214 42.76 9.82 -27.24
C ASN A 214 42.29 10.22 -25.83
N PHE A 215 40.99 10.20 -25.57
CA PHE A 215 40.42 10.54 -24.27
C PHE A 215 39.20 9.65 -23.95
N ILE A 216 38.80 9.61 -22.67
CA ILE A 216 37.60 8.92 -22.23
C ILE A 216 36.47 9.94 -22.13
N MET A 217 35.35 9.66 -22.79
CA MET A 217 34.10 10.43 -22.71
C MET A 217 33.11 9.73 -21.78
N THR A 218 32.39 10.51 -20.98
CA THR A 218 31.28 10.03 -20.15
C THR A 218 29.95 10.28 -20.86
N LEU A 219 29.04 9.30 -20.79
CA LEU A 219 27.68 9.40 -21.32
C LEU A 219 26.69 9.10 -20.19
N VAL A 220 25.68 9.95 -20.05
CA VAL A 220 24.58 9.77 -19.08
C VAL A 220 23.28 9.54 -19.85
N GLY A 221 22.41 8.70 -19.32
CA GLY A 221 21.18 8.29 -19.98
C GLY A 221 20.28 7.46 -19.09
N ALA A 222 19.44 6.64 -19.73
CA ALA A 222 18.61 5.65 -19.08
C ALA A 222 18.46 4.43 -19.99
N GLY A 223 18.45 3.24 -19.38
CA GLY A 223 18.24 1.98 -20.09
C GLY A 223 19.52 1.30 -20.59
N PHE A 224 20.69 1.68 -20.08
CA PHE A 224 21.94 1.00 -20.41
C PHE A 224 22.00 -0.40 -19.78
N MET A 225 22.75 -1.29 -20.43
CA MET A 225 22.93 -2.70 -20.07
C MET A 225 24.42 -3.06 -20.14
N ALA A 226 24.82 -4.18 -19.53
CA ALA A 226 26.23 -4.58 -19.40
C ALA A 226 26.97 -4.76 -20.74
N ASP A 227 26.22 -4.90 -21.85
CA ASP A 227 26.70 -5.04 -23.22
C ASP A 227 26.51 -3.78 -24.08
N SER A 228 25.99 -2.67 -23.54
CA SER A 228 25.79 -1.42 -24.29
C SER A 228 27.07 -0.92 -24.94
N VAL A 229 26.99 -0.57 -26.22
CA VAL A 229 28.09 -0.06 -27.04
C VAL A 229 27.82 1.39 -27.43
N VAL A 230 28.80 2.26 -27.20
CA VAL A 230 28.81 3.64 -27.68
C VAL A 230 29.23 3.67 -29.14
N ARG A 231 28.47 4.42 -29.94
CA ARG A 231 28.71 4.66 -31.37
C ARG A 231 28.99 6.14 -31.63
N LEU A 232 30.02 6.40 -32.43
CA LEU A 232 30.35 7.72 -32.96
C LEU A 232 30.33 7.66 -34.49
N ASP A 233 29.42 8.42 -35.11
CA ASP A 233 29.04 8.34 -36.53
C ASP A 233 28.66 6.91 -36.98
N GLY A 234 28.08 6.13 -36.06
CA GLY A 234 27.73 4.72 -36.26
C GLY A 234 28.88 3.73 -36.03
N GLY A 235 30.13 4.18 -35.87
CA GLY A 235 31.28 3.34 -35.56
C GLY A 235 31.40 3.04 -34.06
N ASP A 236 31.43 1.74 -33.72
CA ASP A 236 31.56 1.23 -32.34
C ASP A 236 32.84 1.70 -31.64
N ARG A 237 32.75 1.97 -30.34
CA ARG A 237 33.85 2.41 -29.48
C ARG A 237 34.06 1.46 -28.31
N VAL A 238 35.30 1.39 -27.83
CA VAL A 238 35.62 0.66 -26.59
C VAL A 238 34.83 1.31 -25.46
N THR A 239 33.83 0.58 -24.97
CA THR A 239 32.81 1.06 -24.04
C THR A 239 32.92 0.28 -22.74
N THR A 240 32.83 0.97 -21.61
CA THR A 240 32.76 0.37 -20.27
C THR A 240 31.41 0.71 -19.67
N PHE A 241 30.63 -0.32 -19.33
CA PHE A 241 29.40 -0.18 -18.55
C PHE A 241 29.73 0.20 -17.10
N VAL A 242 29.05 1.22 -16.57
CA VAL A 242 29.20 1.63 -15.16
C VAL A 242 27.88 1.46 -14.41
N SER A 243 26.76 1.87 -15.00
CA SER A 243 25.42 1.66 -14.46
C SER A 243 24.36 1.64 -15.57
N SER A 244 23.11 1.34 -15.24
CA SER A 244 21.97 1.48 -16.18
C SER A 244 21.67 2.94 -16.59
N THR A 245 22.38 3.92 -16.02
CA THR A 245 22.33 5.35 -16.36
C THR A 245 23.66 5.93 -16.86
N GLN A 246 24.81 5.24 -16.73
CA GLN A 246 26.12 5.73 -17.17
C GLN A 246 26.95 4.70 -17.96
N LEU A 247 27.55 5.17 -19.06
CA LEU A 247 28.65 4.51 -19.78
C LEU A 247 29.85 5.44 -19.87
N THR A 248 31.04 4.86 -20.04
CA THR A 248 32.22 5.59 -20.52
C THR A 248 32.75 4.97 -21.81
N ALA A 249 33.34 5.78 -22.70
CA ALA A 249 33.86 5.29 -23.97
C ALA A 249 35.14 6.02 -24.40
N THR A 250 36.09 5.27 -24.97
CA THR A 250 37.35 5.82 -25.48
C THR A 250 37.17 6.38 -26.88
N ILE A 251 37.34 7.69 -27.02
CA ILE A 251 37.39 8.40 -28.31
C ILE A 251 38.84 8.50 -28.77
N LEU A 252 39.08 8.29 -30.06
CA LEU A 252 40.43 8.24 -30.63
C LEU A 252 40.79 9.58 -31.28
N ALA A 253 42.09 9.92 -31.30
CA ALA A 253 42.63 11.08 -32.00
C ALA A 253 42.24 11.13 -33.49
N ALA A 254 42.03 9.96 -34.11
CA ALA A 254 41.55 9.82 -35.48
C ALA A 254 40.09 10.31 -35.67
N ASP A 255 39.24 10.18 -34.67
CA ASP A 255 37.83 10.58 -34.74
C ASP A 255 37.68 12.11 -34.76
N ILE A 256 38.57 12.77 -34.01
CA ILE A 256 38.66 14.23 -33.88
C ILE A 256 39.72 14.84 -34.83
N ALA A 257 40.20 14.09 -35.83
CA ALA A 257 41.22 14.55 -36.78
C ALA A 257 40.72 15.60 -37.80
N SER A 258 39.41 15.91 -37.82
CA SER A 258 38.83 16.93 -38.70
C SER A 258 37.67 17.67 -38.02
N VAL A 259 37.56 18.96 -38.33
CA VAL A 259 36.53 19.87 -37.80
C VAL A 259 35.13 19.45 -38.27
N GLY A 260 34.14 19.54 -37.39
CA GLY A 260 32.74 19.27 -37.68
C GLY A 260 32.02 18.58 -36.52
N THR A 261 30.69 18.51 -36.60
CA THR A 261 29.89 17.71 -35.65
C THR A 261 30.08 16.21 -35.92
N ARG A 262 30.09 15.42 -34.84
CA ARG A 262 30.00 13.95 -34.82
C ARG A 262 28.72 13.55 -34.09
N VAL A 263 28.06 12.51 -34.55
CA VAL A 263 26.81 12.01 -33.98
C VAL A 263 27.10 10.85 -33.03
N MET A 264 26.81 11.06 -31.75
CA MET A 264 26.94 10.06 -30.69
C MET A 264 25.60 9.36 -30.45
N THR A 265 25.60 8.03 -30.35
CA THR A 265 24.47 7.21 -29.90
C THR A 265 24.95 6.08 -29.00
N VAL A 266 24.06 5.54 -28.17
CA VAL A 266 24.25 4.26 -27.46
C VAL A 266 23.40 3.22 -28.15
N TRP A 267 23.95 2.02 -28.34
CA TRP A 267 23.25 0.84 -28.83
C TRP A 267 23.32 -0.26 -27.77
N ASN A 268 22.18 -0.87 -27.44
CA ASN A 268 22.16 -2.10 -26.66
C ASN A 268 22.08 -3.28 -27.65
N PRO A 269 23.10 -4.15 -27.76
CA PRO A 269 23.01 -5.37 -28.56
C PRO A 269 21.85 -6.24 -28.07
N THR A 270 21.77 -6.49 -26.76
CA THR A 270 20.65 -7.17 -26.11
C THR A 270 19.43 -6.25 -26.09
N GLY A 271 18.43 -6.57 -26.91
CA GLY A 271 17.23 -5.76 -27.12
C GLY A 271 17.29 -4.83 -28.34
N ALA A 272 18.44 -4.73 -29.02
CA ALA A 272 18.67 -3.99 -30.26
C ALA A 272 18.30 -2.48 -30.26
N LEU A 273 17.99 -1.90 -29.08
CA LEU A 273 17.61 -0.50 -28.96
C LEU A 273 18.78 0.42 -29.33
N LEU A 274 18.47 1.52 -30.02
CA LEU A 274 19.39 2.63 -30.29
C LEU A 274 18.85 3.88 -29.60
N SER A 275 19.70 4.60 -28.89
CA SER A 275 19.33 5.85 -28.22
C SER A 275 18.99 6.94 -29.22
N ASN A 276 18.29 7.98 -28.76
CA ASN A 276 18.37 9.29 -29.40
C ASN A 276 19.84 9.74 -29.52
N SER A 277 20.15 10.61 -30.48
CA SER A 277 21.51 11.11 -30.65
C SER A 277 21.88 12.25 -29.68
N ARG A 278 23.19 12.46 -29.53
CA ARG A 278 23.84 13.68 -29.05
C ARG A 278 24.93 14.11 -30.03
N ASN A 279 25.26 15.39 -30.02
CA ASN A 279 26.24 15.97 -30.94
C ASN A 279 27.53 16.29 -30.18
N LEU A 280 28.63 15.67 -30.61
CA LEU A 280 29.99 16.07 -30.23
C LEU A 280 30.49 17.08 -31.26
N THR A 281 30.90 18.27 -30.83
CA THR A 281 31.42 19.31 -31.74
C THR A 281 32.94 19.26 -31.77
N VAL A 282 33.52 18.87 -32.92
CA VAL A 282 34.96 19.02 -33.15
C VAL A 282 35.22 20.39 -33.77
N GLN A 283 35.94 21.26 -33.08
CA GLN A 283 36.24 22.63 -33.53
C GLN A 283 37.71 22.80 -33.93
N THR A 284 38.04 23.81 -34.73
CA THR A 284 39.42 24.28 -34.80
C THR A 284 39.81 24.85 -33.44
N THR A 285 41.02 24.54 -32.95
CA THR A 285 41.67 25.40 -31.97
C THR A 285 41.64 26.84 -32.49
N VAL A 286 41.03 27.76 -31.75
CA VAL A 286 41.03 29.18 -32.09
C VAL A 286 42.40 29.76 -31.76
N SER A 287 43.38 29.46 -32.63
CA SER A 287 44.71 30.07 -32.64
C SER A 287 44.59 31.55 -33.03
N GLY A 288 44.07 32.36 -32.11
CA GLY A 288 43.83 33.78 -32.20
C GLY A 288 45.14 34.56 -32.17
N GLY A 289 45.93 34.45 -33.24
CA GLY A 289 47.21 35.12 -33.38
C GLY A 289 47.08 36.65 -33.38
N GLY A 290 47.24 37.25 -32.20
CA GLY A 290 47.42 38.69 -32.01
C GLY A 290 46.16 39.48 -31.64
N GLY A 291 45.60 39.22 -30.45
CA GLY A 291 44.42 39.98 -29.96
C GLY A 291 44.24 40.14 -28.45
N GLY A 292 45.06 39.50 -27.61
CA GLY A 292 44.88 39.55 -26.15
C GLY A 292 43.57 38.90 -25.68
N GLY A 293 43.29 37.69 -26.17
CA GLY A 293 42.22 36.85 -25.61
C GLY A 293 42.61 36.32 -24.22
N ASP A 294 41.62 35.93 -23.43
CA ASP A 294 41.86 35.47 -22.07
C ASP A 294 42.57 34.10 -22.03
N THR A 295 43.42 33.93 -21.02
CA THR A 295 44.17 32.68 -20.75
C THR A 295 44.15 32.33 -19.26
N THR A 296 43.32 33.02 -18.48
CA THR A 296 43.02 32.70 -17.09
C THR A 296 41.76 31.83 -17.06
N ALA A 297 41.63 30.96 -16.06
CA ALA A 297 40.45 30.11 -15.90
C ALA A 297 39.61 30.61 -14.71
N PRO A 298 38.28 30.47 -14.75
CA PRO A 298 37.37 31.07 -13.77
C PRO A 298 37.62 30.55 -12.36
N ILE A 299 37.75 31.44 -11.38
CA ILE A 299 37.96 31.07 -9.98
C ILE A 299 36.62 30.66 -9.37
N ILE A 300 36.39 29.34 -9.31
CA ILE A 300 35.21 28.75 -8.67
C ILE A 300 35.23 28.99 -7.16
N SER A 301 34.11 29.46 -6.63
CA SER A 301 33.90 29.78 -5.21
C SER A 301 32.48 29.39 -4.75
N ASN A 302 32.21 29.48 -3.44
CA ASN A 302 30.88 29.30 -2.84
C ASN A 302 30.15 27.98 -3.17
N VAL A 303 30.87 26.91 -3.49
CA VAL A 303 30.30 25.60 -3.85
C VAL A 303 29.49 25.01 -2.68
N GLN A 304 28.19 24.78 -2.86
CA GLN A 304 27.28 24.26 -1.84
C GLN A 304 26.17 23.38 -2.43
N ALA A 305 25.73 22.39 -1.65
CA ALA A 305 24.49 21.65 -1.89
C ALA A 305 23.36 22.21 -1.00
N ILE A 306 22.26 22.64 -1.60
CA ILE A 306 21.09 23.22 -0.93
C ILE A 306 19.79 22.53 -1.36
N ASN A 307 18.67 22.83 -0.69
CA ASN A 307 17.34 22.27 -0.98
C ASN A 307 17.30 20.73 -1.06
N ILE A 308 18.14 20.05 -0.27
CA ILE A 308 18.27 18.60 -0.27
C ILE A 308 16.96 17.96 0.25
N THR A 309 16.45 17.00 -0.50
CA THR A 309 15.26 16.20 -0.18
C THR A 309 15.64 14.71 -0.07
N GLN A 310 14.65 13.82 -0.03
CA GLN A 310 14.85 12.37 -0.14
C GLN A 310 15.39 11.95 -1.51
N THR A 311 15.10 12.68 -2.60
CA THR A 311 15.41 12.23 -3.98
C THR A 311 15.97 13.32 -4.91
N SER A 312 16.30 14.49 -4.36
CA SER A 312 16.87 15.63 -5.09
C SER A 312 17.77 16.49 -4.21
N ALA A 313 18.62 17.30 -4.85
CA ALA A 313 19.40 18.36 -4.24
C ALA A 313 19.71 19.43 -5.30
N ARG A 314 20.04 20.65 -4.92
CA ARG A 314 20.49 21.70 -5.84
C ARG A 314 21.93 22.10 -5.53
N ILE A 315 22.80 22.00 -6.52
CA ILE A 315 24.20 22.42 -6.42
C ILE A 315 24.32 23.86 -6.92
N ILE A 316 24.92 24.73 -6.11
CA ILE A 316 25.19 26.14 -6.41
C ILE A 316 26.68 26.45 -6.24
N TRP A 317 27.19 27.41 -7.00
CA TRP A 317 28.54 27.98 -6.88
C TRP A 317 28.59 29.33 -7.60
N ASP A 318 29.67 30.09 -7.41
CA ASP A 318 29.90 31.38 -8.09
C ASP A 318 31.29 31.38 -8.76
N THR A 319 31.46 32.16 -9.83
CA THR A 319 32.74 32.44 -10.49
C THR A 319 33.01 33.94 -10.54
N ASP A 320 34.29 34.32 -10.65
CA ASP A 320 34.71 35.72 -10.78
C ASP A 320 34.52 36.30 -12.20
N GLU A 321 34.49 35.43 -13.22
CA GLU A 321 34.13 35.75 -14.61
C GLU A 321 32.97 34.88 -15.16
N PRO A 322 32.25 35.31 -16.23
CA PRO A 322 31.06 34.60 -16.69
C PRO A 322 31.39 33.25 -17.35
N ALA A 323 31.11 32.15 -16.66
CA ALA A 323 31.46 30.79 -17.08
C ALA A 323 30.22 29.90 -17.29
N ASP A 324 30.39 28.77 -17.97
CA ASP A 324 29.36 27.76 -18.10
C ASP A 324 29.19 26.92 -16.81
N SER A 325 28.16 26.07 -16.77
CA SER A 325 27.80 25.30 -15.57
C SER A 325 27.84 23.80 -15.83
N LEU A 326 28.70 23.05 -15.14
CA LEU A 326 28.71 21.58 -15.14
C LEU A 326 28.90 21.05 -13.71
N THR A 327 28.13 20.02 -13.36
CA THR A 327 28.30 19.26 -12.11
C THR A 327 28.40 17.79 -12.44
N ASN A 328 29.48 17.14 -12.00
CA ASN A 328 29.58 15.68 -11.96
C ASN A 328 29.25 15.23 -10.52
N TYR A 329 28.48 14.16 -10.36
CA TYR A 329 28.09 13.62 -9.06
C TYR A 329 28.01 12.09 -9.08
N GLY A 330 27.96 11.44 -7.91
CA GLY A 330 27.79 9.99 -7.81
C GLY A 330 27.98 9.47 -6.38
N LEU A 331 27.98 8.14 -6.21
CA LEU A 331 28.16 7.52 -4.88
C LEU A 331 29.62 7.52 -4.39
N THR A 332 30.58 7.94 -5.23
CA THR A 332 32.01 8.06 -4.92
C THR A 332 32.63 9.19 -5.75
N VAL A 333 33.87 9.55 -5.42
CA VAL A 333 34.74 10.52 -6.17
C VAL A 333 35.03 10.14 -7.63
N ILE A 334 34.47 9.05 -8.15
CA ILE A 334 34.53 8.66 -9.57
C ILE A 334 33.42 9.38 -10.38
N TYR A 335 32.36 9.84 -9.71
CA TYR A 335 31.21 10.57 -10.25
C TYR A 335 30.49 9.85 -11.42
N THR A 336 29.46 9.08 -11.07
CA THR A 336 28.67 8.25 -11.99
C THR A 336 27.67 9.01 -12.87
N ASP A 337 27.44 10.30 -12.63
CA ASP A 337 26.35 11.05 -13.29
C ASP A 337 26.75 12.52 -13.47
N SER A 338 26.08 13.25 -14.37
CA SER A 338 26.34 14.69 -14.56
C SER A 338 25.16 15.49 -15.12
N VAL A 339 25.10 16.77 -14.74
CA VAL A 339 24.12 17.76 -15.22
C VAL A 339 24.90 19.01 -15.65
N SER A 340 24.45 19.69 -16.71
CA SER A 340 25.10 20.93 -17.19
C SER A 340 24.13 21.92 -17.83
N ASN A 341 24.59 23.17 -17.95
CA ASN A 341 23.93 24.28 -18.62
C ASN A 341 25.00 25.21 -19.26
N GLY A 342 25.04 25.23 -20.59
CA GLY A 342 25.98 26.05 -21.39
C GLY A 342 25.66 27.56 -21.42
N SER A 343 25.08 28.11 -20.36
CA SER A 343 24.77 29.54 -20.22
C SER A 343 25.88 30.21 -19.41
N PHE A 344 26.62 31.14 -20.02
CA PHE A 344 27.68 31.89 -19.33
C PHE A 344 27.09 32.83 -18.26
N VAL A 345 27.39 32.56 -16.99
CA VAL A 345 26.88 33.28 -15.81
C VAL A 345 27.98 33.41 -14.73
N LEU A 346 27.76 34.29 -13.75
CA LEU A 346 28.66 34.46 -12.58
C LEU A 346 28.19 33.68 -11.34
N SER A 347 26.98 33.13 -11.38
CA SER A 347 26.34 32.44 -10.26
C SER A 347 25.48 31.31 -10.80
N HIS A 348 25.77 30.10 -10.35
CA HIS A 348 25.38 28.84 -10.96
C HIS A 348 24.39 28.10 -10.06
N GLY A 349 23.56 27.24 -10.65
CA GLY A 349 22.54 26.52 -9.88
C GLY A 349 21.87 25.40 -10.64
N LEU A 350 22.38 24.17 -10.51
CA LEU A 350 21.89 22.97 -11.19
C LEU A 350 21.12 22.06 -10.21
N ASP A 351 19.94 21.60 -10.62
CA ASP A 351 19.09 20.71 -9.84
C ASP A 351 19.39 19.23 -10.19
N LEU A 352 19.74 18.43 -9.18
CA LEU A 352 19.92 16.99 -9.24
C LEU A 352 18.63 16.28 -8.83
N SER A 353 18.26 15.19 -9.52
CA SER A 353 17.01 14.47 -9.26
C SER A 353 17.15 12.96 -9.54
N GLY A 354 16.26 12.16 -8.96
CA GLY A 354 16.33 10.69 -9.05
C GLY A 354 17.35 10.06 -8.10
N LEU A 355 17.79 10.81 -7.09
CA LEU A 355 18.74 10.35 -6.08
C LEU A 355 18.10 9.32 -5.16
N THR A 356 18.89 8.38 -4.62
CA THR A 356 18.41 7.43 -3.61
C THR A 356 18.29 8.10 -2.24
N PRO A 357 17.24 7.82 -1.43
CA PRO A 357 17.11 8.34 -0.06
C PRO A 357 18.19 7.85 0.91
N ASP A 358 18.37 8.58 2.00
CA ASP A 358 19.40 8.36 3.04
C ASP A 358 20.82 8.00 2.51
N THR A 359 21.19 8.52 1.34
CA THR A 359 22.41 8.15 0.62
C THR A 359 23.38 9.34 0.55
N VAL A 360 24.68 9.08 0.74
CA VAL A 360 25.74 10.08 0.52
C VAL A 360 26.10 10.14 -0.95
N TYR A 361 26.12 11.35 -1.51
CA TYR A 361 26.59 11.64 -2.85
C TYR A 361 27.82 12.55 -2.79
N HIS A 362 28.84 12.17 -3.53
CA HIS A 362 30.00 12.99 -3.90
C HIS A 362 29.67 13.83 -5.14
N PHE A 363 30.22 15.02 -5.24
CA PHE A 363 30.11 15.88 -6.42
C PHE A 363 31.29 16.85 -6.58
N GLN A 364 31.60 17.19 -7.82
CA GLN A 364 32.47 18.31 -8.18
C GLN A 364 31.79 19.20 -9.21
N VAL A 365 32.16 20.48 -9.23
CA VAL A 365 31.69 21.44 -10.23
C VAL A 365 32.83 21.82 -11.18
N ILE A 366 32.46 22.09 -12.43
CA ILE A 366 33.34 22.47 -13.52
C ILE A 366 32.70 23.69 -14.20
N SER A 367 33.53 24.67 -14.54
CA SER A 367 33.11 25.89 -15.22
C SER A 367 34.17 26.32 -16.22
N SER A 368 33.73 26.68 -17.42
CA SER A 368 34.55 27.07 -18.56
C SER A 368 34.16 28.47 -19.02
N ASP A 369 35.14 29.34 -19.30
CA ASP A 369 34.89 30.69 -19.83
C ASP A 369 34.45 30.64 -21.33
N PRO A 370 34.11 31.79 -21.95
CA PRO A 370 33.76 31.85 -23.38
C PRO A 370 34.94 31.62 -24.35
N PHE A 371 36.17 31.46 -23.85
CA PHE A 371 37.39 31.25 -24.64
C PHE A 371 37.91 29.80 -24.55
N GLY A 372 37.40 28.98 -23.63
CA GLY A 372 37.75 27.57 -23.39
C GLY A 372 38.59 27.32 -22.13
N ASN A 373 38.96 28.36 -21.38
CA ASN A 373 39.70 28.22 -20.14
C ASN A 373 38.80 27.57 -19.07
N THR A 374 39.23 26.43 -18.53
CA THR A 374 38.37 25.55 -17.71
C THR A 374 38.93 25.40 -16.29
N ALA A 375 38.07 25.56 -15.29
CA ALA A 375 38.36 25.29 -13.88
C ALA A 375 37.54 24.12 -13.33
N VAL A 376 38.09 23.44 -12.33
CA VAL A 376 37.50 22.25 -11.68
C VAL A 376 37.62 22.40 -10.17
N SER A 377 36.54 22.13 -9.43
CA SER A 377 36.56 22.16 -7.96
C SER A 377 37.19 20.92 -7.34
N GLY A 378 37.44 20.95 -6.03
CA GLY A 378 37.60 19.72 -5.25
C GLY A 378 36.31 18.90 -5.16
N ASP A 379 36.39 17.73 -4.53
CA ASP A 379 35.23 16.92 -4.14
C ASP A 379 34.45 17.57 -2.99
N TYR A 380 33.13 17.47 -3.05
CA TYR A 380 32.19 17.90 -2.02
C TYR A 380 31.14 16.79 -1.82
N THR A 381 30.56 16.70 -0.62
CA THR A 381 29.53 15.69 -0.33
C THR A 381 28.24 16.29 0.19
N PHE A 382 27.13 15.60 -0.05
CA PHE A 382 25.86 15.82 0.62
C PHE A 382 25.15 14.49 0.89
N LYS A 383 24.22 14.44 1.85
CA LYS A 383 23.39 13.25 2.11
C LYS A 383 21.92 13.58 1.85
N THR A 384 21.24 12.77 1.05
CA THR A 384 19.78 12.86 0.87
C THR A 384 19.07 12.54 2.19
N LEU A 385 17.84 13.03 2.34
CA LEU A 385 17.03 12.77 3.53
C LEU A 385 16.54 11.31 3.56
N ALA A 386 16.31 10.79 4.75
CA ALA A 386 15.65 9.51 4.96
C ALA A 386 14.15 9.56 4.60
N LEU A 387 13.59 8.39 4.28
CA LEU A 387 12.16 8.18 4.10
C LEU A 387 11.45 8.07 5.44
N ASP A 388 10.29 8.72 5.59
CA ASP A 388 9.35 8.41 6.67
C ASP A 388 8.89 6.94 6.56
N PRO A 389 8.75 6.19 7.66
CA PRO A 389 8.32 4.79 7.62
C PRO A 389 6.95 4.62 6.97
N LEU A 390 6.70 3.49 6.32
CA LEU A 390 5.38 3.14 5.81
C LEU A 390 4.42 2.90 7.00
N VAL A 391 3.28 3.58 6.99
CA VAL A 391 2.26 3.50 8.04
C VAL A 391 0.91 3.13 7.42
N ILE A 392 0.31 2.06 7.95
CA ILE A 392 -1.06 1.63 7.65
C ILE A 392 -2.02 2.26 8.67
N SER A 393 -3.18 2.71 8.20
CA SER A 393 -4.23 3.36 9.01
C SER A 393 -5.63 3.04 8.49
N ASN A 394 -6.67 3.40 9.24
CA ASN A 394 -8.09 3.31 8.83
C ASN A 394 -8.59 1.91 8.37
N VAL A 395 -7.90 0.84 8.79
CA VAL A 395 -8.24 -0.55 8.46
C VAL A 395 -9.66 -0.88 8.93
N THR A 396 -10.56 -1.18 7.99
CA THR A 396 -11.98 -1.49 8.25
C THR A 396 -12.53 -2.52 7.26
N SER A 397 -13.56 -3.24 7.70
CA SER A 397 -14.34 -4.17 6.89
C SER A 397 -15.71 -3.55 6.58
N THR A 398 -16.13 -3.66 5.32
CA THR A 398 -17.33 -3.02 4.76
C THR A 398 -18.03 -3.95 3.79
N SER A 399 -19.25 -3.60 3.35
CA SER A 399 -20.01 -4.36 2.33
C SER A 399 -20.10 -5.87 2.59
N ILE A 400 -20.21 -6.26 3.87
CA ILE A 400 -20.23 -7.66 4.30
C ILE A 400 -21.57 -8.30 3.91
N GLN A 401 -21.50 -9.47 3.29
CA GLN A 401 -22.61 -10.32 2.88
C GLN A 401 -22.43 -11.73 3.49
N ASP A 402 -23.13 -12.73 2.98
CA ASP A 402 -22.99 -14.14 3.35
C ASP A 402 -21.67 -14.75 2.82
N THR A 403 -21.32 -14.39 1.60
CA THR A 403 -20.24 -15.00 0.81
C THR A 403 -19.15 -14.00 0.42
N SER A 404 -19.27 -12.72 0.80
CA SER A 404 -18.34 -11.66 0.43
C SER A 404 -18.15 -10.57 1.51
N ALA A 405 -17.08 -9.80 1.39
CA ALA A 405 -16.80 -8.59 2.16
C ALA A 405 -15.82 -7.67 1.40
N LEU A 406 -15.69 -6.41 1.81
CA LEU A 406 -14.71 -5.46 1.25
C LEU A 406 -13.82 -4.89 2.36
N ILE A 407 -12.52 -5.17 2.29
CA ILE A 407 -11.52 -4.67 3.23
C ILE A 407 -10.89 -3.41 2.67
N VAL A 408 -10.88 -2.33 3.47
CA VAL A 408 -10.31 -1.03 3.07
C VAL A 408 -9.35 -0.49 4.14
N TRP A 409 -8.30 0.21 3.70
CA TRP A 409 -7.33 0.89 4.57
C TRP A 409 -6.62 2.02 3.83
N ASP A 410 -5.88 2.86 4.55
CA ASP A 410 -5.08 3.96 4.00
C ASP A 410 -3.60 3.81 4.37
N THR A 411 -2.71 4.27 3.49
CA THR A 411 -1.25 4.35 3.74
C THR A 411 -0.72 5.77 3.52
N ASN A 412 0.39 6.11 4.17
CA ASN A 412 1.02 7.44 4.09
C ASN A 412 1.80 7.72 2.79
N ARG A 413 1.91 6.75 1.88
CA ARG A 413 2.58 6.81 0.57
C ARG A 413 1.99 5.73 -0.34
N PRO A 414 2.14 5.77 -1.68
CA PRO A 414 1.64 4.72 -2.55
C PRO A 414 2.31 3.36 -2.25
N ALA A 415 1.50 2.37 -1.88
CA ALA A 415 1.92 1.01 -1.53
C ALA A 415 1.00 -0.03 -2.21
N ASP A 416 1.41 -1.29 -2.24
CA ASP A 416 0.56 -2.38 -2.75
C ASP A 416 -0.60 -2.72 -1.78
N SER A 417 -1.55 -3.52 -2.27
CA SER A 417 -2.79 -3.83 -1.56
C SER A 417 -2.92 -5.34 -1.31
N LEU A 418 -2.45 -5.83 -0.15
CA LEU A 418 -2.47 -7.24 0.20
C LEU A 418 -3.28 -7.51 1.49
N VAL A 419 -4.19 -8.47 1.44
CA VAL A 419 -5.00 -8.94 2.58
C VAL A 419 -4.71 -10.41 2.83
N GLN A 420 -4.41 -10.77 4.07
CA GLN A 420 -4.39 -12.14 4.54
C GLN A 420 -5.58 -12.38 5.47
N TYR A 421 -6.32 -13.47 5.28
CA TYR A 421 -7.57 -13.75 6.00
C TYR A 421 -7.77 -15.25 6.28
N GLY A 422 -8.72 -15.59 7.15
CA GLY A 422 -9.08 -16.98 7.46
C GLY A 422 -10.14 -17.08 8.54
N THR A 423 -10.63 -18.29 8.81
CA THR A 423 -11.61 -18.57 9.87
C THR A 423 -10.99 -18.68 11.28
N SER A 424 -9.65 -18.63 11.38
CA SER A 424 -8.88 -18.57 12.62
C SER A 424 -7.85 -17.45 12.58
N ALA A 425 -7.32 -17.05 13.74
CA ALA A 425 -6.32 -16.00 13.87
C ALA A 425 -4.93 -16.34 13.28
N LEU A 426 -4.72 -17.57 12.80
CA LEU A 426 -3.49 -17.97 12.09
C LEU A 426 -3.41 -17.34 10.69
N LEU A 427 -4.56 -17.16 10.03
CA LEU A 427 -4.75 -16.64 8.67
C LEU A 427 -4.10 -17.52 7.57
N GLY A 428 -4.89 -17.99 6.60
CA GLY A 428 -4.43 -18.96 5.58
C GLY A 428 -4.66 -18.54 4.13
N SER A 429 -5.68 -17.73 3.87
CA SER A 429 -6.04 -17.24 2.54
C SER A 429 -5.44 -15.87 2.28
N TRP A 430 -5.14 -15.58 1.03
CA TRP A 430 -4.62 -14.29 0.58
C TRP A 430 -5.51 -13.73 -0.53
N ASN A 431 -5.65 -12.41 -0.60
CA ASN A 431 -6.13 -11.72 -1.80
C ASN A 431 -5.44 -10.37 -1.95
N SER A 432 -5.31 -9.87 -3.18
CA SER A 432 -4.64 -8.61 -3.46
C SER A 432 -5.28 -7.84 -4.61
N VAL A 433 -4.97 -6.55 -4.69
CA VAL A 433 -5.29 -5.69 -5.83
C VAL A 433 -4.00 -5.04 -6.31
N ALA A 434 -3.72 -5.15 -7.61
CA ALA A 434 -2.48 -4.71 -8.21
C ALA A 434 -2.41 -3.17 -8.34
N GLY A 435 -1.19 -2.63 -8.19
CA GLY A 435 -0.88 -1.21 -8.31
C GLY A 435 -0.58 -0.53 -6.97
N PHE A 436 0.22 0.53 -7.02
CA PHE A 436 0.62 1.31 -5.86
C PHE A 436 -0.39 2.43 -5.60
N VAL A 437 -1.11 2.38 -4.48
CA VAL A 437 -2.17 3.32 -4.09
C VAL A 437 -2.00 3.73 -2.61
N SER A 438 -2.64 4.82 -2.20
CA SER A 438 -2.66 5.27 -0.79
C SER A 438 -4.02 5.10 -0.11
N ASN A 439 -5.04 4.72 -0.88
CA ASN A 439 -6.35 4.29 -0.40
C ASN A 439 -6.60 2.92 -1.02
N HIS A 440 -6.70 1.89 -0.18
CA HIS A 440 -6.72 0.49 -0.59
C HIS A 440 -8.13 -0.08 -0.46
N ALA A 441 -8.52 -0.94 -1.38
CA ALA A 441 -9.79 -1.65 -1.35
C ALA A 441 -9.64 -3.04 -1.97
N VAL A 442 -9.70 -4.09 -1.16
CA VAL A 442 -9.55 -5.49 -1.59
C VAL A 442 -10.84 -6.25 -1.26
N PRO A 443 -11.58 -6.73 -2.28
CA PRO A 443 -12.76 -7.55 -2.06
C PRO A 443 -12.35 -8.96 -1.61
N LEU A 444 -13.18 -9.59 -0.79
CA LEU A 444 -13.11 -11.00 -0.41
C LEU A 444 -14.39 -11.68 -0.89
N SER A 445 -14.29 -12.89 -1.40
CA SER A 445 -15.38 -13.66 -2.01
C SER A 445 -15.19 -15.17 -1.77
N GLY A 446 -16.26 -15.95 -1.90
CA GLY A 446 -16.22 -17.39 -1.58
C GLY A 446 -16.14 -17.66 -0.06
N LEU A 447 -16.61 -16.71 0.76
CA LEU A 447 -16.67 -16.86 2.21
C LEU A 447 -17.81 -17.80 2.61
N GLN A 448 -17.69 -18.43 3.77
CA GLN A 448 -18.79 -19.21 4.36
C GLN A 448 -19.83 -18.30 5.02
N PRO A 449 -21.14 -18.52 4.83
CA PRO A 449 -22.19 -17.79 5.52
C PRO A 449 -22.13 -17.95 7.05
N ASN A 450 -22.54 -16.90 7.77
CA ASN A 450 -22.60 -16.83 9.23
C ASN A 450 -21.28 -17.13 9.98
N THR A 451 -20.13 -17.06 9.30
CA THR A 451 -18.80 -17.42 9.83
C THR A 451 -17.99 -16.19 10.24
N ILE A 452 -17.24 -16.30 11.34
CA ILE A 452 -16.29 -15.27 11.75
C ILE A 452 -15.00 -15.43 10.95
N TYR A 453 -14.58 -14.34 10.30
CA TYR A 453 -13.30 -14.25 9.61
C TYR A 453 -12.37 -13.28 10.35
N TYR A 454 -11.13 -13.72 10.53
CA TYR A 454 -9.99 -12.93 10.95
C TYR A 454 -9.25 -12.43 9.70
N TYR A 455 -8.67 -11.23 9.76
CA TYR A 455 -7.85 -10.70 8.67
C TYR A 455 -6.78 -9.72 9.16
N ARG A 456 -5.70 -9.57 8.41
CA ARG A 456 -4.74 -8.45 8.51
C ARG A 456 -4.45 -7.91 7.13
N VAL A 457 -4.06 -6.64 7.07
CA VAL A 457 -3.64 -5.98 5.82
C VAL A 457 -2.14 -5.74 5.85
N ILE A 458 -1.52 -5.91 4.70
CA ILE A 458 -0.08 -5.81 4.44
C ILE A 458 0.08 -4.87 3.24
N SER A 459 1.08 -4.02 3.31
CA SER A 459 1.43 -3.11 2.21
C SER A 459 2.95 -2.94 2.16
N GLN A 460 3.51 -2.92 0.96
CA GLN A 460 4.89 -2.60 0.63
C GLN A 460 4.93 -1.46 -0.38
N ASP A 461 5.84 -0.51 -0.21
CA ASP A 461 6.03 0.58 -1.19
C ASP A 461 6.97 0.18 -2.34
N GLY A 462 6.98 0.99 -3.41
CA GLY A 462 7.83 0.76 -4.58
C GLY A 462 9.34 0.86 -4.34
N LEU A 463 9.77 1.07 -3.09
CA LEU A 463 11.17 1.11 -2.64
C LEU A 463 11.48 -0.03 -1.66
N GLY A 464 10.54 -0.95 -1.44
CA GLY A 464 10.70 -2.16 -0.63
C GLY A 464 10.35 -2.03 0.86
N ALA A 465 9.92 -0.84 1.33
CA ALA A 465 9.55 -0.65 2.73
C ALA A 465 8.15 -1.24 3.00
N SER A 466 8.05 -2.15 3.96
CA SER A 466 6.81 -2.90 4.26
C SER A 466 6.20 -2.55 5.62
N ALA A 467 4.88 -2.62 5.71
CA ALA A 467 4.09 -2.48 6.91
C ALA A 467 3.02 -3.59 7.01
N THR A 468 2.59 -3.91 8.23
CA THR A 468 1.60 -4.96 8.51
C THR A 468 0.70 -4.49 9.65
N SER A 469 -0.61 -4.69 9.52
CA SER A 469 -1.58 -4.33 10.55
C SER A 469 -1.66 -5.37 11.68
N SER A 470 -2.29 -4.97 12.79
CA SER A 470 -2.90 -5.93 13.72
C SER A 470 -3.93 -6.81 13.03
N ILE A 471 -4.31 -7.92 13.66
CA ILE A 471 -5.44 -8.75 13.20
C ILE A 471 -6.76 -8.08 13.61
N TYR A 472 -7.70 -8.04 12.68
CA TYR A 472 -9.08 -7.58 12.81
C TYR A 472 -10.04 -8.74 12.53
N THR A 473 -11.33 -8.55 12.80
CA THR A 473 -12.37 -9.55 12.53
C THR A 473 -13.61 -8.95 11.85
N PHE A 474 -14.37 -9.80 11.17
CA PHE A 474 -15.75 -9.56 10.77
C PHE A 474 -16.54 -10.89 10.82
N ARG A 475 -17.87 -10.82 10.64
CA ARG A 475 -18.72 -12.00 10.51
C ARG A 475 -19.62 -11.84 9.30
N THR A 476 -19.67 -12.83 8.42
CA THR A 476 -20.60 -12.86 7.28
C THR A 476 -22.05 -12.96 7.75
N SER A 477 -23.01 -12.52 6.94
CA SER A 477 -24.44 -12.72 7.23
C SER A 477 -24.84 -14.18 7.06
N SER A 478 -25.98 -14.56 7.65
CA SER A 478 -26.64 -15.82 7.30
C SER A 478 -27.10 -15.79 5.85
N ASP A 479 -26.90 -16.90 5.14
CA ASP A 479 -27.53 -17.18 3.86
C ASP A 479 -29.06 -17.36 4.05
N LEU A 480 -29.83 -16.90 3.06
CA LEU A 480 -31.29 -16.85 3.03
C LEU A 480 -31.85 -17.30 1.67
N THR A 481 -31.01 -17.90 0.81
CA THR A 481 -31.35 -18.26 -0.58
C THR A 481 -31.62 -19.76 -0.69
N PRO A 482 -32.89 -20.20 -0.82
CA PRO A 482 -33.18 -21.61 -1.01
C PRO A 482 -32.69 -22.15 -2.36
N PRO A 483 -32.38 -23.45 -2.48
CA PRO A 483 -32.01 -24.08 -3.74
C PRO A 483 -33.10 -23.95 -4.82
N THR A 484 -32.72 -24.12 -6.08
CA THR A 484 -33.70 -24.14 -7.18
C THR A 484 -34.67 -25.31 -7.07
N ASN A 485 -35.86 -25.12 -7.65
CA ASN A 485 -36.94 -26.08 -7.56
C ASN A 485 -36.67 -27.28 -8.50
N ILE A 486 -36.82 -28.49 -7.96
CA ILE A 486 -36.58 -29.75 -8.68
C ILE A 486 -37.70 -30.10 -9.65
N THR A 487 -37.54 -31.19 -10.40
CA THR A 487 -38.66 -31.87 -11.08
C THR A 487 -39.19 -33.00 -10.19
N LEU A 488 -40.51 -33.26 -10.22
CA LEU A 488 -41.14 -34.40 -9.54
C LEU A 488 -41.99 -35.16 -10.58
N THR A 489 -42.01 -36.48 -10.47
CA THR A 489 -42.87 -37.38 -11.28
C THR A 489 -43.51 -38.44 -10.39
N ALA A 490 -44.81 -38.69 -10.57
CA ALA A 490 -45.60 -39.60 -9.75
C ALA A 490 -46.26 -40.71 -10.61
N THR A 491 -45.71 -41.91 -10.56
CA THR A 491 -46.20 -43.06 -11.33
C THR A 491 -47.08 -43.95 -10.46
N ALA A 492 -48.37 -44.08 -10.81
CA ALA A 492 -49.32 -44.94 -10.11
C ALA A 492 -49.02 -46.44 -10.30
N GLY A 493 -49.18 -47.21 -9.23
CA GLY A 493 -49.22 -48.68 -9.22
C GLY A 493 -50.43 -49.22 -8.46
N ASP A 494 -50.37 -50.48 -8.04
CA ASP A 494 -51.42 -51.12 -7.25
C ASP A 494 -51.18 -50.85 -5.75
N THR A 495 -52.03 -50.03 -5.12
CA THR A 495 -51.91 -49.50 -3.74
C THR A 495 -50.64 -48.69 -3.44
N VAL A 496 -49.92 -48.24 -4.48
CA VAL A 496 -48.63 -47.53 -4.38
C VAL A 496 -48.49 -46.39 -5.40
N VAL A 497 -47.61 -45.44 -5.12
CA VAL A 497 -47.10 -44.45 -6.09
C VAL A 497 -45.58 -44.45 -6.03
N LEU A 498 -44.92 -44.65 -7.18
CA LEU A 498 -43.48 -44.45 -7.32
C LEU A 498 -43.22 -42.97 -7.64
N LEU A 499 -42.50 -42.30 -6.76
CA LEU A 499 -42.09 -40.90 -6.90
C LEU A 499 -40.62 -40.85 -7.35
N ASN A 500 -40.29 -40.06 -8.37
CA ASN A 500 -38.91 -39.83 -8.82
C ASN A 500 -38.68 -38.32 -9.05
N TRP A 501 -37.47 -37.85 -8.76
CA TRP A 501 -37.07 -36.45 -8.88
C TRP A 501 -35.58 -36.31 -9.23
N THR A 502 -35.17 -35.10 -9.62
CA THR A 502 -33.78 -34.71 -9.77
C THR A 502 -33.27 -34.04 -8.48
N HIS A 503 -31.95 -34.05 -8.25
CA HIS A 503 -31.33 -33.05 -7.36
C HIS A 503 -31.10 -31.75 -8.14
N PRO A 504 -31.16 -30.58 -7.49
CA PRO A 504 -30.76 -29.31 -8.08
C PRO A 504 -29.21 -29.16 -7.95
N PRO A 505 -28.55 -28.28 -8.72
CA PRO A 505 -27.10 -28.30 -8.90
C PRO A 505 -26.28 -27.56 -7.82
N GLU A 506 -26.92 -26.97 -6.80
CA GLU A 506 -26.27 -26.08 -5.83
C GLU A 506 -25.39 -26.84 -4.80
N PRO A 507 -24.19 -26.32 -4.43
CA PRO A 507 -23.29 -26.99 -3.49
C PRO A 507 -23.79 -27.12 -2.05
N ASP A 508 -24.83 -26.38 -1.68
CA ASP A 508 -25.43 -26.30 -0.33
C ASP A 508 -26.67 -27.18 -0.16
N PHE A 509 -27.15 -27.82 -1.23
CA PHE A 509 -28.32 -28.70 -1.23
C PHE A 509 -28.15 -29.88 -0.26
N ALA A 510 -29.06 -29.98 0.72
CA ALA A 510 -29.04 -30.99 1.78
C ALA A 510 -30.12 -32.07 1.64
N GLY A 511 -31.08 -31.90 0.72
CA GLY A 511 -32.04 -32.95 0.39
C GLY A 511 -33.38 -32.45 -0.15
N VAL A 512 -34.29 -33.39 -0.37
CA VAL A 512 -35.68 -33.16 -0.76
C VAL A 512 -36.60 -33.65 0.34
N LYS A 513 -37.60 -32.85 0.72
CA LYS A 513 -38.69 -33.22 1.63
C LYS A 513 -39.99 -33.35 0.84
N ILE A 514 -40.67 -34.49 0.95
CA ILE A 514 -41.91 -34.77 0.22
C ILE A 514 -43.10 -34.83 1.18
N MET A 515 -44.11 -34.03 0.83
CA MET A 515 -45.41 -33.97 1.51
C MET A 515 -46.52 -34.44 0.56
N ARG A 516 -47.62 -34.97 1.11
CA ARG A 516 -48.75 -35.55 0.36
C ARG A 516 -50.10 -35.12 0.94
N ARG A 517 -51.10 -34.93 0.08
CA ARG A 517 -52.49 -34.66 0.47
C ARG A 517 -53.49 -35.35 -0.45
N THR A 518 -54.71 -35.54 0.04
CA THR A 518 -55.87 -35.90 -0.78
C THR A 518 -56.77 -34.67 -0.91
N GLY A 519 -57.19 -34.33 -2.14
CA GLY A 519 -58.04 -33.16 -2.42
C GLY A 519 -57.32 -31.86 -2.84
N GLY A 520 -56.00 -31.86 -3.00
CA GLY A 520 -55.22 -30.74 -3.55
C GLY A 520 -53.76 -30.77 -3.11
N TYR A 521 -52.88 -30.03 -3.78
CA TYR A 521 -51.45 -29.99 -3.47
C TYR A 521 -51.15 -29.45 -2.04
N PRO A 522 -50.05 -29.89 -1.40
CA PRO A 522 -49.47 -29.19 -0.26
C PRO A 522 -49.05 -27.75 -0.61
N VAL A 523 -49.24 -26.81 0.32
CA VAL A 523 -48.87 -25.38 0.13
C VAL A 523 -47.58 -24.97 0.85
N GLY A 524 -46.86 -25.93 1.45
CA GLY A 524 -45.54 -25.70 2.05
C GLY A 524 -44.95 -26.97 2.67
N PRO A 525 -43.67 -26.96 3.06
CA PRO A 525 -42.92 -28.13 3.52
C PRO A 525 -43.40 -28.74 4.87
N ASN A 526 -44.49 -28.24 5.45
CA ASN A 526 -45.11 -28.73 6.68
C ASN A 526 -46.65 -28.88 6.55
N ASP A 527 -47.19 -28.90 5.33
CA ASP A 527 -48.62 -29.11 5.05
C ASP A 527 -48.87 -30.51 4.48
N GLY A 528 -49.85 -31.24 5.01
CA GLY A 528 -50.18 -32.61 4.61
C GLY A 528 -49.39 -33.71 5.35
N ASP A 529 -49.52 -34.93 4.83
CA ASP A 529 -48.81 -36.12 5.31
C ASP A 529 -47.34 -36.06 4.91
N PHE A 530 -46.44 -36.47 5.80
CA PHE A 530 -45.04 -36.71 5.47
C PHE A 530 -44.88 -38.01 4.68
N VAL A 531 -44.12 -37.97 3.58
CA VAL A 531 -43.76 -39.17 2.78
C VAL A 531 -42.28 -39.49 2.88
N TYR A 532 -41.41 -38.48 2.74
CA TYR A 532 -39.96 -38.70 2.65
C TYR A 532 -39.17 -37.43 3.02
N GLN A 533 -37.94 -37.60 3.53
CA GLN A 533 -36.94 -36.53 3.56
C GLN A 533 -35.52 -37.10 3.45
N GLY A 534 -34.69 -36.54 2.57
CA GLY A 534 -33.28 -36.90 2.42
C GLY A 534 -32.73 -36.80 0.99
N LEU A 535 -31.67 -37.55 0.70
CA LEU A 535 -30.84 -37.48 -0.52
C LEU A 535 -31.07 -38.61 -1.54
N LEU A 536 -32.17 -39.38 -1.45
CA LEU A 536 -32.56 -40.28 -2.55
C LEU A 536 -33.04 -39.47 -3.76
N LEU A 537 -33.11 -40.13 -4.93
CA LEU A 537 -33.71 -39.60 -6.17
C LEU A 537 -35.10 -40.19 -6.45
N SER A 538 -35.54 -41.17 -5.64
CA SER A 538 -36.86 -41.77 -5.72
C SER A 538 -37.30 -42.34 -4.37
N THR A 539 -38.62 -42.51 -4.20
CA THR A 539 -39.23 -43.26 -3.09
C THR A 539 -40.53 -43.91 -3.55
N LEU A 540 -40.96 -44.95 -2.85
CA LEU A 540 -42.24 -45.61 -3.06
C LEU A 540 -43.19 -45.23 -1.91
N ASP A 541 -44.26 -44.51 -2.22
CA ASP A 541 -45.34 -44.26 -1.28
C ASP A 541 -46.31 -45.46 -1.30
N VAL A 542 -46.67 -45.98 -0.13
CA VAL A 542 -47.26 -47.32 0.04
C VAL A 542 -48.47 -47.33 0.99
N GLY A 543 -49.34 -48.33 0.82
CA GLY A 543 -50.57 -48.46 1.62
C GLY A 543 -51.67 -47.49 1.17
N LEU A 544 -51.63 -47.07 -0.10
CA LEU A 544 -52.54 -46.12 -0.69
C LEU A 544 -53.84 -46.80 -1.15
N THR A 545 -54.94 -46.04 -1.16
CA THR A 545 -56.25 -46.56 -1.60
C THR A 545 -56.39 -46.43 -3.11
N ASN A 546 -56.58 -47.55 -3.81
CA ASN A 546 -56.85 -47.55 -5.25
C ASN A 546 -58.09 -46.72 -5.59
N GLY A 547 -58.01 -45.89 -6.62
CA GLY A 547 -59.06 -44.96 -7.04
C GLY A 547 -59.05 -43.60 -6.32
N VAL A 548 -58.18 -43.39 -5.32
CA VAL A 548 -57.99 -42.08 -4.67
C VAL A 548 -56.80 -41.35 -5.31
N THR A 549 -56.99 -40.08 -5.70
CA THR A 549 -55.91 -39.23 -6.20
C THR A 549 -55.13 -38.62 -5.05
N TYR A 550 -53.82 -38.88 -5.02
CA TYR A 550 -52.87 -38.31 -4.09
C TYR A 550 -52.04 -37.23 -4.79
N TYR A 551 -51.96 -36.06 -4.16
CA TYR A 551 -51.24 -34.89 -4.63
C TYR A 551 -49.96 -34.73 -3.80
N TYR A 552 -48.82 -34.62 -4.47
CA TYR A 552 -47.50 -34.56 -3.84
C TYR A 552 -46.85 -33.20 -4.08
N ALA A 553 -46.07 -32.75 -3.10
CA ALA A 553 -45.15 -31.63 -3.24
C ALA A 553 -43.77 -32.01 -2.69
N ALA A 554 -42.74 -31.82 -3.50
CA ALA A 554 -41.35 -32.12 -3.16
C ALA A 554 -40.53 -30.82 -3.08
N TYR A 555 -40.08 -30.48 -1.88
CA TYR A 555 -39.35 -29.26 -1.56
C TYR A 555 -37.86 -29.58 -1.41
N ALA A 556 -37.02 -29.10 -2.31
CA ALA A 556 -35.57 -29.07 -2.09
C ALA A 556 -35.24 -28.12 -0.94
N TYR A 557 -34.19 -28.42 -0.16
CA TYR A 557 -33.70 -27.56 0.91
C TYR A 557 -32.17 -27.62 1.04
N ASP A 558 -31.59 -26.53 1.52
CA ASP A 558 -30.15 -26.39 1.77
C ASP A 558 -29.75 -26.87 3.19
N THR A 559 -28.45 -26.82 3.50
CA THR A 559 -27.92 -27.11 4.84
C THR A 559 -28.43 -26.16 5.94
N ASN A 560 -28.96 -24.98 5.58
CA ASN A 560 -29.53 -23.99 6.49
C ASN A 560 -31.04 -24.17 6.73
N ASN A 561 -31.70 -25.07 5.98
CA ASN A 561 -33.16 -25.30 5.92
C ASN A 561 -33.97 -24.16 5.26
N ASN A 562 -33.39 -23.40 4.32
CA ASN A 562 -34.19 -22.64 3.35
C ASN A 562 -34.82 -23.61 2.34
N PHE A 563 -36.14 -23.56 2.16
CA PHE A 563 -36.88 -24.47 1.27
C PHE A 563 -37.24 -23.80 -0.07
N ALA A 564 -37.07 -24.54 -1.17
CA ALA A 564 -37.60 -24.19 -2.48
C ALA A 564 -39.14 -24.09 -2.48
N SER A 565 -39.72 -23.51 -3.53
CA SER A 565 -41.18 -23.32 -3.65
C SER A 565 -42.00 -24.62 -3.75
N GLY A 566 -41.36 -25.74 -4.11
CA GLY A 566 -41.97 -27.07 -4.17
C GLY A 566 -42.33 -27.50 -5.60
N ALA A 567 -41.91 -28.71 -5.98
CA ALA A 567 -42.26 -29.35 -7.24
C ALA A 567 -43.51 -30.22 -7.05
N LEU A 568 -44.48 -30.14 -7.96
CA LEU A 568 -45.83 -30.66 -7.77
C LEU A 568 -46.15 -31.73 -8.82
N ASP A 569 -46.65 -32.90 -8.37
CA ASP A 569 -47.26 -33.91 -9.24
C ASP A 569 -48.29 -34.77 -8.48
N ASN A 570 -49.14 -35.52 -9.19
CA ASN A 570 -50.26 -36.27 -8.61
C ASN A 570 -50.49 -37.61 -9.32
N ALA A 571 -50.93 -38.61 -8.56
CA ALA A 571 -51.18 -39.96 -9.06
C ALA A 571 -52.41 -40.61 -8.41
N THR A 572 -53.04 -41.53 -9.13
CA THR A 572 -54.21 -42.30 -8.67
C THR A 572 -53.90 -43.80 -8.79
N PRO A 573 -53.55 -44.50 -7.70
CA PRO A 573 -53.31 -45.94 -7.70
C PRO A 573 -54.48 -46.74 -8.28
N GLN A 574 -54.21 -47.86 -8.94
CA GLN A 574 -55.24 -48.70 -9.57
C GLN A 574 -54.99 -50.19 -9.33
N GLY A 575 -56.08 -50.89 -8.97
CA GLY A 575 -56.07 -52.33 -8.74
C GLY A 575 -56.01 -53.11 -10.05
N THR A 576 -55.08 -54.06 -10.14
CA THR A 576 -54.88 -54.87 -11.36
C THR A 576 -55.96 -55.94 -11.57
N ILE A 577 -56.47 -56.05 -12.80
CA ILE A 577 -57.29 -57.19 -13.24
C ILE A 577 -56.82 -57.68 -14.62
N GLN A 578 -56.53 -58.99 -14.68
CA GLN A 578 -56.37 -59.89 -15.84
C GLN A 578 -54.97 -60.11 -16.48
N LEU A 579 -54.74 -61.40 -16.78
CA LEU A 579 -53.72 -62.05 -17.61
C LEU A 579 -54.44 -63.12 -18.49
N PRO A 580 -53.76 -63.87 -19.38
CA PRO A 580 -53.11 -63.51 -20.63
C PRO A 580 -53.84 -64.15 -21.85
N PRO A 581 -53.24 -64.14 -23.05
CA PRO A 581 -52.87 -65.44 -23.65
C PRO A 581 -51.47 -65.46 -24.32
N THR A 582 -51.04 -66.63 -24.80
CA THR A 582 -49.65 -66.98 -25.15
C THR A 582 -49.37 -67.17 -26.65
N SER A 583 -48.13 -66.88 -27.09
CA SER A 583 -47.50 -67.52 -28.27
C SER A 583 -45.96 -67.55 -28.19
N THR A 584 -45.35 -68.63 -28.69
CA THR A 584 -43.91 -68.94 -28.75
C THR A 584 -43.63 -69.81 -30.00
N PRO A 585 -42.38 -70.12 -30.41
CA PRO A 585 -41.06 -69.47 -30.20
C PRO A 585 -40.44 -69.04 -31.59
N PRO A 586 -39.12 -68.72 -31.71
CA PRO A 586 -38.10 -69.77 -31.87
C PRO A 586 -36.72 -69.51 -31.21
N LEU A 587 -35.92 -70.58 -31.11
CA LEU A 587 -34.49 -70.66 -30.79
C LEU A 587 -33.82 -71.56 -31.88
N PRO A 588 -32.48 -71.70 -31.99
CA PRO A 588 -31.35 -70.96 -31.40
C PRO A 588 -30.39 -70.45 -32.53
N PRO A 589 -29.06 -70.30 -32.34
CA PRO A 589 -28.14 -71.46 -32.26
C PRO A 589 -27.03 -71.38 -31.17
N ALA A 590 -26.50 -72.53 -30.77
CA ALA A 590 -25.19 -72.67 -30.10
C ALA A 590 -24.05 -72.62 -31.17
N THR A 591 -22.73 -72.69 -30.93
CA THR A 591 -21.87 -73.42 -29.96
C THR A 591 -20.45 -72.80 -30.07
N THR A 592 -19.40 -73.05 -29.26
CA THR A 592 -18.60 -74.29 -29.03
C THR A 592 -17.64 -74.13 -27.82
N THR A 593 -16.96 -75.21 -27.41
CA THR A 593 -15.90 -75.25 -26.36
C THR A 593 -14.64 -76.03 -26.81
N PRO A 594 -13.46 -75.94 -26.12
CA PRO A 594 -12.13 -76.25 -26.70
C PRO A 594 -11.39 -77.52 -26.19
N PRO A 595 -10.41 -78.04 -26.95
CA PRO A 595 -9.31 -78.86 -26.39
C PRO A 595 -7.88 -78.68 -27.02
N VAL A 596 -6.82 -78.86 -26.21
CA VAL A 596 -5.49 -79.49 -26.51
C VAL A 596 -4.48 -78.74 -27.46
N VAL A 597 -3.17 -78.46 -27.21
CA VAL A 597 -2.00 -79.01 -26.41
C VAL A 597 -1.15 -80.07 -27.21
N PRO A 598 0.20 -80.29 -27.06
CA PRO A 598 1.36 -79.60 -26.43
C PRO A 598 2.37 -79.08 -27.55
N PRO A 599 3.70 -79.39 -27.73
CA PRO A 599 4.86 -79.82 -26.87
C PRO A 599 6.32 -79.26 -27.16
N THR A 600 7.16 -79.22 -26.10
CA THR A 600 8.62 -79.58 -25.97
C THR A 600 9.85 -78.85 -26.62
N THR A 601 10.75 -78.38 -25.72
CA THR A 601 12.25 -78.43 -25.69
C THR A 601 13.09 -77.53 -26.64
N THR A 602 14.27 -76.99 -26.26
CA THR A 602 15.36 -77.52 -25.40
C THR A 602 15.88 -76.61 -24.24
N THR A 603 16.77 -77.16 -23.41
CA THR A 603 17.46 -76.62 -22.19
C THR A 603 18.97 -76.31 -22.51
N PRO A 604 19.90 -75.88 -21.59
CA PRO A 604 19.89 -75.84 -20.10
C PRO A 604 20.43 -74.48 -19.48
N PRO A 605 21.27 -74.40 -18.41
CA PRO A 605 20.83 -73.90 -17.09
C PRO A 605 21.68 -72.76 -16.45
N VAL A 606 21.30 -72.28 -15.25
CA VAL A 606 22.14 -71.92 -14.05
C VAL A 606 21.31 -71.12 -13.01
N VAL A 607 21.78 -71.05 -11.75
CA VAL A 607 21.07 -70.72 -10.49
C VAL A 607 22.08 -70.07 -9.50
N PRO A 608 21.72 -69.23 -8.48
CA PRO A 608 20.57 -68.35 -8.21
C PRO A 608 21.02 -66.85 -8.15
N PRO A 609 20.29 -65.87 -7.54
CA PRO A 609 20.11 -65.77 -6.08
C PRO A 609 18.64 -65.64 -5.61
N ILE A 610 18.43 -65.99 -4.34
CA ILE A 610 17.18 -65.82 -3.58
C ILE A 610 16.77 -64.34 -3.41
N THR A 611 15.60 -63.96 -3.92
CA THR A 611 14.86 -62.77 -3.46
C THR A 611 13.98 -63.14 -2.25
N PRO A 612 13.91 -62.29 -1.21
CA PRO A 612 12.90 -62.41 -0.14
C PRO A 612 11.47 -62.31 -0.71
N PRO A 613 10.45 -62.86 0.00
CA PRO A 613 9.06 -62.85 -0.47
C PRO A 613 8.50 -61.42 -0.56
N ALA A 614 7.52 -61.23 -1.44
CA ALA A 614 6.83 -59.95 -1.61
C ALA A 614 6.15 -59.50 -0.31
N THR A 615 6.47 -58.29 0.15
CA THR A 615 5.82 -57.68 1.32
C THR A 615 4.35 -57.42 1.01
N THR A 616 3.47 -58.11 1.72
CA THR A 616 2.02 -57.89 1.69
C THR A 616 1.66 -56.50 2.24
N THR A 617 0.68 -55.85 1.61
CA THR A 617 -0.25 -54.85 2.20
C THR A 617 0.34 -53.73 3.09
N PRO A 618 0.18 -52.45 2.71
CA PRO A 618 0.14 -51.36 3.70
C PRO A 618 -0.84 -51.70 4.85
N PRO A 619 -0.55 -51.26 6.08
CA PRO A 619 -1.09 -51.92 7.28
C PRO A 619 -2.58 -51.68 7.50
N THR A 620 -3.15 -52.57 8.32
CA THR A 620 -4.41 -52.34 9.04
C THR A 620 -4.40 -51.01 9.79
N ILE A 621 -5.59 -50.46 10.03
CA ILE A 621 -5.82 -49.43 11.05
C ILE A 621 -5.17 -49.94 12.36
N PRO A 622 -4.37 -49.13 13.09
CA PRO A 622 -3.77 -49.58 14.33
C PRO A 622 -4.85 -49.85 15.39
N ASP A 623 -4.87 -51.05 15.96
CA ASP A 623 -5.83 -51.46 16.99
C ASP A 623 -5.71 -50.65 18.29
N ILE A 624 -4.57 -49.97 18.48
CA ILE A 624 -4.21 -49.25 19.71
C ILE A 624 -3.57 -47.90 19.34
N SER A 625 -4.19 -46.80 19.76
CA SER A 625 -3.62 -45.45 19.69
C SER A 625 -2.57 -45.28 20.79
N ILE A 626 -1.36 -44.89 20.41
CA ILE A 626 -0.25 -44.66 21.34
C ILE A 626 -0.12 -43.16 21.60
N HIS A 627 0.23 -42.80 22.83
CA HIS A 627 0.58 -41.43 23.22
C HIS A 627 2.03 -41.41 23.67
N ALA A 628 2.90 -40.75 22.90
CA ALA A 628 4.30 -40.53 23.23
C ALA A 628 4.48 -39.26 24.07
N ILE A 629 5.59 -39.19 24.79
CA ILE A 629 6.01 -38.00 25.55
C ILE A 629 7.46 -37.71 25.14
N TYR A 630 7.76 -36.46 24.79
CA TYR A 630 9.05 -36.06 24.25
C TYR A 630 9.78 -35.09 25.18
N TYR A 631 11.10 -35.27 25.31
CA TYR A 631 11.96 -34.45 26.14
C TYR A 631 13.21 -34.00 25.38
N ALA A 632 13.48 -32.70 25.41
CA ALA A 632 14.73 -32.12 24.94
C ALA A 632 15.70 -31.89 26.12
N ALA A 633 16.86 -31.27 25.83
CA ALA A 633 17.93 -31.02 26.80
C ALA A 633 18.30 -32.27 27.62
N ASN A 634 18.60 -33.37 26.90
CA ASN A 634 18.99 -34.66 27.47
C ASN A 634 17.98 -35.24 28.49
N GLY A 635 16.68 -35.12 28.18
CA GLY A 635 15.60 -35.69 29.00
C GLY A 635 15.04 -34.78 30.10
N THR A 636 15.43 -33.50 30.15
CA THR A 636 15.11 -32.60 31.27
C THR A 636 14.02 -31.56 30.97
N VAL A 637 13.87 -31.13 29.72
CA VAL A 637 12.80 -30.22 29.31
C VAL A 637 11.72 -31.02 28.61
N LEU A 638 10.55 -31.14 29.26
CA LEU A 638 9.34 -31.67 28.63
C LEU A 638 8.96 -30.77 27.45
N LEU A 639 8.92 -31.34 26.25
CA LEU A 639 8.39 -30.69 25.07
C LEU A 639 6.87 -30.68 25.13
N GLN A 640 6.28 -29.55 24.76
CA GLN A 640 4.83 -29.40 24.64
C GLN A 640 4.50 -29.06 23.19
N PRO A 641 3.42 -29.64 22.63
CA PRO A 641 2.95 -29.25 21.32
C PRO A 641 2.33 -27.85 21.39
N ASP A 642 2.39 -27.12 20.28
CA ASP A 642 1.74 -25.82 20.12
C ASP A 642 0.24 -25.92 19.82
N GLU A 643 -0.39 -24.79 19.46
CA GLU A 643 -1.82 -24.71 19.12
C GLU A 643 -2.21 -25.54 17.87
N ASN A 644 -1.24 -26.01 17.07
CA ASN A 644 -1.44 -26.88 15.91
C ASN A 644 -1.11 -28.36 16.19
N GLY A 645 -0.54 -28.68 17.36
CA GLY A 645 -0.05 -30.02 17.69
C GLY A 645 1.44 -30.26 17.44
N GLN A 646 2.21 -29.22 17.07
CA GLN A 646 3.61 -29.39 16.63
C GLN A 646 4.61 -29.15 17.77
N TYR A 647 5.62 -30.02 17.87
CA TYR A 647 6.67 -29.94 18.90
C TYR A 647 7.91 -29.17 18.39
N GLY A 648 8.32 -28.12 19.09
CA GLY A 648 9.54 -27.38 18.79
C GLY A 648 10.80 -28.07 19.29
N VAL A 649 11.80 -28.24 18.42
CA VAL A 649 13.12 -28.81 18.74
C VAL A 649 14.24 -28.02 18.07
N LEU A 650 15.45 -28.05 18.62
CA LEU A 650 16.62 -27.50 17.94
C LEU A 650 17.07 -28.43 16.80
N GLY A 651 17.72 -27.88 15.77
CA GLY A 651 18.35 -28.68 14.72
C GLY A 651 19.51 -29.52 15.26
N ASN A 652 19.69 -30.73 14.72
CA ASN A 652 20.76 -31.68 15.09
C ASN A 652 20.86 -31.95 16.60
N SER A 653 19.72 -31.99 17.29
CA SER A 653 19.65 -32.13 18.75
C SER A 653 19.03 -33.46 19.18
N SER A 654 19.52 -33.99 20.30
CA SER A 654 19.05 -35.26 20.87
C SER A 654 17.71 -35.09 21.57
N VAL A 655 16.67 -35.72 21.03
CA VAL A 655 15.32 -35.76 21.60
C VAL A 655 15.06 -37.16 22.16
N LEU A 656 14.74 -37.21 23.46
CA LEU A 656 14.35 -38.44 24.16
C LEU A 656 12.84 -38.64 23.99
N VAL A 657 12.43 -39.77 23.42
CA VAL A 657 11.03 -40.22 23.41
C VAL A 657 10.78 -41.21 24.54
N TYR A 658 9.60 -41.11 25.16
CA TYR A 658 9.12 -41.92 26.27
C TYR A 658 7.68 -42.37 25.98
N VAL A 659 7.46 -43.67 25.83
CA VAL A 659 6.15 -44.29 25.53
C VAL A 659 5.70 -45.11 26.75
N PRO A 660 4.75 -44.62 27.58
CA PRO A 660 4.39 -45.27 28.85
C PRO A 660 3.75 -46.65 28.64
N THR A 661 4.27 -47.70 29.30
CA THR A 661 3.71 -49.07 29.19
C THR A 661 2.28 -49.16 29.71
N ALA A 662 1.91 -48.32 30.67
CA ALA A 662 0.55 -48.20 31.20
C ALA A 662 -0.50 -47.86 30.12
N ASN A 663 -0.12 -47.17 29.04
CA ASN A 663 -1.02 -46.78 27.96
C ASN A 663 -1.18 -47.85 26.86
N LEU A 664 -0.37 -48.92 26.90
CA LEU A 664 -0.24 -49.87 25.78
C LEU A 664 -1.20 -51.06 25.85
N GLY A 665 -1.87 -51.32 26.98
CA GLY A 665 -2.97 -52.30 27.13
C GLY A 665 -2.64 -53.79 26.94
N ALA A 666 -1.47 -54.13 26.41
CA ALA A 666 -0.95 -55.49 26.23
C ALA A 666 0.58 -55.52 26.38
N THR A 667 1.21 -56.70 26.37
CA THR A 667 2.67 -56.82 26.45
C THR A 667 3.32 -56.59 25.09
N PRO A 668 4.07 -55.48 24.88
CA PRO A 668 4.84 -55.26 23.67
C PRO A 668 5.98 -56.28 23.53
N GLN A 669 6.25 -56.68 22.29
CA GLN A 669 7.37 -57.56 21.91
C GLN A 669 8.60 -56.72 21.53
N PHE A 670 8.40 -55.68 20.72
CA PHE A 670 9.42 -54.69 20.36
C PHE A 670 8.75 -53.39 19.89
N ALA A 671 9.51 -52.29 19.91
CA ALA A 671 9.06 -50.97 19.49
C ALA A 671 10.13 -50.28 18.65
N VAL A 672 9.70 -49.60 17.58
CA VAL A 672 10.57 -48.89 16.63
C VAL A 672 9.94 -47.55 16.30
N MET A 673 10.75 -46.51 16.31
CA MET A 673 10.39 -45.16 15.86
C MET A 673 11.13 -44.86 14.55
N THR A 674 10.45 -44.27 13.58
CA THR A 674 11.08 -43.80 12.33
C THR A 674 11.01 -42.28 12.25
N VAL A 675 12.16 -41.64 12.03
CA VAL A 675 12.30 -40.17 11.92
C VAL A 675 13.13 -39.87 10.68
N GLY A 676 12.63 -39.05 9.75
CA GLY A 676 13.37 -38.70 8.52
C GLY A 676 13.87 -39.91 7.73
N GLY A 677 13.08 -40.99 7.67
CA GLY A 677 13.45 -42.26 7.01
C GLY A 677 14.43 -43.16 7.79
N HIS A 678 14.94 -42.73 8.95
CA HIS A 678 15.85 -43.49 9.79
C HIS A 678 15.10 -44.16 10.94
N SER A 679 15.36 -45.45 11.20
CA SER A 679 14.68 -46.22 12.24
C SER A 679 15.53 -46.37 13.51
N TYR A 680 14.92 -46.08 14.65
CA TYR A 680 15.48 -46.10 16.00
C TYR A 680 14.70 -47.14 16.83
N SER A 681 15.40 -48.14 17.36
CA SER A 681 14.80 -49.12 18.28
C SER A 681 14.54 -48.47 19.64
N LEU A 682 13.33 -48.60 20.16
CA LEU A 682 13.01 -48.19 21.53
C LEU A 682 13.22 -49.38 22.46
N THR A 683 13.90 -49.16 23.59
CA THR A 683 14.17 -50.18 24.61
C THR A 683 13.25 -50.00 25.81
N LEU A 684 12.85 -51.10 26.46
CA LEU A 684 12.13 -51.03 27.73
C LEU A 684 13.05 -50.40 28.79
N SER A 685 12.52 -49.44 29.54
CA SER A 685 13.22 -48.75 30.64
C SER A 685 13.56 -49.72 31.77
N ALA A 686 14.60 -49.42 32.56
CA ALA A 686 15.13 -50.34 33.59
C ALA A 686 14.15 -50.64 34.75
N ASP A 687 13.11 -49.82 34.89
CA ASP A 687 11.99 -49.97 35.83
C ASP A 687 10.72 -50.56 35.18
N GLY A 688 10.71 -50.80 33.87
CA GLY A 688 9.60 -51.37 33.10
C GLY A 688 8.44 -50.42 32.79
N THR A 689 8.55 -49.12 33.11
CA THR A 689 7.44 -48.17 33.02
C THR A 689 7.23 -47.55 31.63
N ALA A 690 8.22 -47.63 30.72
CA ALA A 690 8.09 -47.12 29.36
C ALA A 690 9.01 -47.80 28.35
N TYR A 691 8.72 -47.61 27.07
CA TYR A 691 9.70 -47.76 26.00
C TYR A 691 10.36 -46.40 25.73
N THR A 692 11.69 -46.39 25.73
CA THR A 692 12.51 -45.18 25.63
C THR A 692 13.51 -45.29 24.50
N GLY A 693 13.83 -44.17 23.87
CA GLY A 693 14.88 -44.08 22.87
C GLY A 693 15.21 -42.63 22.53
N THR A 694 16.32 -42.40 21.86
CA THR A 694 16.78 -41.05 21.50
C THR A 694 16.98 -40.96 20.01
N PHE A 695 16.42 -39.93 19.37
CA PHE A 695 16.69 -39.58 17.98
C PHE A 695 17.45 -38.26 17.88
N LEU A 696 18.06 -38.01 16.72
CA LEU A 696 18.60 -36.71 16.36
C LEU A 696 17.62 -36.04 15.40
N SER A 697 17.23 -34.81 15.69
CA SER A 697 16.43 -34.00 14.77
C SER A 697 17.23 -33.63 13.50
N PRO A 698 16.56 -33.44 12.35
CA PRO A 698 17.18 -32.84 11.16
C PRO A 698 17.76 -31.44 11.43
N ASP A 699 18.65 -30.96 10.55
CA ASP A 699 19.26 -29.63 10.70
C ASP A 699 18.28 -28.46 10.45
N SER A 700 17.16 -28.70 9.75
CA SER A 700 16.14 -27.67 9.45
C SER A 700 14.79 -28.29 9.01
N GLY A 701 13.73 -27.48 9.06
CA GLY A 701 12.42 -27.79 8.48
C GLY A 701 11.39 -28.46 9.40
N LEU A 702 10.26 -28.86 8.82
CA LEU A 702 9.25 -29.69 9.44
C LEU A 702 9.55 -31.17 9.17
N PHE A 703 9.33 -32.02 10.17
CA PHE A 703 9.45 -33.48 10.03
C PHE A 703 8.49 -34.19 10.98
N ASN A 704 8.21 -35.47 10.72
CA ASN A 704 7.33 -36.27 11.57
C ASN A 704 8.04 -37.51 12.13
N THR A 705 7.44 -38.11 13.17
CA THR A 705 7.90 -39.37 13.77
C THR A 705 6.80 -40.43 13.67
N ASP A 706 7.11 -41.60 13.11
CA ASP A 706 6.22 -42.77 13.06
C ASP A 706 6.68 -43.79 14.12
N ILE A 707 6.00 -43.83 15.26
CA ILE A 707 6.28 -44.76 16.36
C ILE A 707 5.36 -45.97 16.23
N ARG A 708 5.95 -47.16 16.13
CA ARG A 708 5.24 -48.44 16.01
C ARG A 708 5.62 -49.38 17.14
N VAL A 709 4.63 -49.97 17.78
CA VAL A 709 4.81 -50.98 18.83
C VAL A 709 4.11 -52.26 18.41
N THR A 710 4.88 -53.33 18.27
CA THR A 710 4.39 -54.68 17.94
C THR A 710 4.17 -55.45 19.23
N PHE A 711 2.99 -56.04 19.39
CA PHE A 711 2.60 -56.78 20.58
C PHE A 711 2.82 -58.30 20.45
N VAL A 712 3.01 -58.99 21.57
CA VAL A 712 3.24 -60.45 21.60
C VAL A 712 2.04 -61.25 21.07
N ASP A 713 0.85 -60.65 21.04
CA ASP A 713 -0.37 -61.21 20.43
C ASP A 713 -0.52 -60.93 18.92
N GLY A 714 0.45 -60.24 18.31
CA GLY A 714 0.48 -59.91 16.88
C GLY A 714 -0.19 -58.59 16.51
N ARG A 715 -0.78 -57.85 17.46
CA ARG A 715 -1.33 -56.50 17.19
C ARG A 715 -0.21 -55.48 17.00
N VAL A 716 -0.54 -54.35 16.37
CA VAL A 716 0.34 -53.20 16.21
C VAL A 716 -0.39 -51.93 16.65
N GLY A 717 0.22 -51.17 17.55
CA GLY A 717 -0.17 -49.81 17.89
C GLY A 717 0.76 -48.79 17.23
N ALA A 718 0.25 -47.58 16.99
CA ALA A 718 1.01 -46.51 16.35
C ALA A 718 0.76 -45.12 16.96
N ALA A 719 1.73 -44.23 16.81
CA ALA A 719 1.62 -42.78 16.99
C ALA A 719 2.32 -42.05 15.83
N LEU A 720 1.76 -40.90 15.45
CA LEU A 720 2.31 -39.97 14.46
C LEU A 720 2.29 -38.57 15.09
N ASP A 721 3.47 -37.99 15.30
CA ASP A 721 3.66 -36.68 15.91
C ASP A 721 4.56 -35.81 15.00
N ASP A 722 4.21 -34.53 14.86
CA ASP A 722 4.88 -33.56 13.99
C ASP A 722 5.80 -32.62 14.78
N PHE A 723 6.95 -32.28 14.17
CA PHE A 723 8.02 -31.50 14.78
C PHE A 723 8.47 -30.35 13.86
N GLU A 724 8.84 -29.22 14.48
CA GLU A 724 9.42 -28.06 13.81
C GLU A 724 10.83 -27.77 14.34
N VAL A 725 11.80 -27.64 13.43
CA VAL A 725 13.16 -27.23 13.78
C VAL A 725 13.23 -25.72 14.03
N GLN A 726 13.36 -25.36 15.30
CA GLN A 726 13.53 -24.02 15.82
C GLN A 726 15.01 -23.60 15.85
N TYR A 727 15.25 -22.30 15.67
CA TYR A 727 16.59 -21.70 15.65
C TYR A 727 16.91 -20.95 16.95
N GLY A 728 18.20 -20.92 17.30
CA GLY A 728 18.71 -20.16 18.44
C GLY A 728 18.69 -18.64 18.23
N GLY A 729 19.22 -17.92 19.22
CA GLY A 729 19.47 -16.48 19.12
C GLY A 729 20.86 -16.15 18.56
N GLN A 730 21.09 -14.87 18.28
CA GLN A 730 22.37 -14.37 17.79
C GLN A 730 22.73 -13.01 18.41
N VAL A 731 23.94 -12.87 18.94
CA VAL A 731 24.53 -11.58 19.35
C VAL A 731 25.33 -11.00 18.19
N VAL A 732 25.19 -9.70 17.96
CA VAL A 732 25.85 -9.00 16.84
C VAL A 732 26.40 -7.63 17.27
N GLU A 733 27.43 -7.15 16.59
CA GLU A 733 27.87 -5.76 16.67
C GLU A 733 26.89 -4.90 15.84
N GLU A 734 26.31 -3.88 16.47
CA GLU A 734 25.54 -2.85 15.80
C GLU A 734 26.44 -1.62 15.59
N PRO A 735 26.81 -1.31 14.33
CA PRO A 735 27.77 -0.25 14.06
C PRO A 735 27.16 1.13 14.29
N LEU A 736 27.98 2.06 14.82
CA LEU A 736 27.60 3.45 15.12
C LEU A 736 27.28 4.30 13.87
N ILE A 737 27.53 3.75 12.68
CA ILE A 737 27.26 4.29 11.35
C ILE A 737 26.74 3.11 10.50
N ILE A 738 25.87 3.36 9.52
CA ILE A 738 25.30 2.32 8.64
C ILE A 738 26.44 1.48 8.02
N GLY A 739 26.40 0.17 8.27
CA GLY A 739 27.43 -0.78 7.87
C GLY A 739 26.98 -2.23 8.06
N PRO A 740 27.79 -3.23 7.67
CA PRO A 740 27.43 -4.64 7.77
C PRO A 740 27.29 -5.07 9.25
N VAL A 741 26.17 -5.73 9.55
CA VAL A 741 25.94 -6.37 10.85
C VAL A 741 26.94 -7.51 11.00
N THR A 742 27.84 -7.39 11.98
CA THR A 742 28.90 -8.39 12.21
C THR A 742 28.49 -9.32 13.36
N ALA A 743 28.63 -10.63 13.16
CA ALA A 743 28.46 -11.62 14.21
C ALA A 743 29.41 -11.33 15.39
N LEU A 744 28.90 -11.39 16.63
CA LEU A 744 29.68 -11.02 17.82
C LEU A 744 29.90 -12.22 18.74
N PRO A 745 31.03 -12.95 18.57
CA PRO A 745 31.40 -14.07 19.45
C PRO A 745 31.77 -13.59 20.85
N GLU A 746 31.91 -14.52 21.80
CA GLU A 746 32.39 -14.25 23.17
C GLU A 746 31.55 -13.24 23.97
N ALA A 747 30.29 -13.02 23.58
CA ALA A 747 29.35 -12.22 24.36
C ALA A 747 28.63 -13.10 25.39
N THR A 748 28.58 -12.65 26.64
CA THR A 748 27.92 -13.34 27.75
C THR A 748 26.42 -13.04 27.69
N VAL A 749 25.60 -14.05 27.37
CA VAL A 749 24.14 -13.95 27.31
C VAL A 749 23.52 -14.58 28.55
N THR A 750 22.83 -13.76 29.34
CA THR A 750 22.07 -14.19 30.53
C THR A 750 20.57 -14.21 30.22
N LEU A 751 19.91 -15.35 30.43
CA LEU A 751 18.46 -15.48 30.29
C LEU A 751 17.74 -15.21 31.62
N TYR A 752 16.64 -14.46 31.56
CA TYR A 752 15.76 -14.14 32.68
C TYR A 752 14.36 -14.67 32.42
N GLN A 753 13.73 -15.23 33.46
CA GLN A 753 12.34 -15.71 33.45
C GLN A 753 11.48 -14.78 34.31
N ASN A 754 10.22 -14.56 33.90
CA ASN A 754 9.23 -13.95 34.78
C ASN A 754 8.58 -15.00 35.68
N ILE A 755 8.61 -14.80 36.99
CA ILE A 755 7.93 -15.63 37.99
C ILE A 755 7.07 -14.71 38.84
N ASN A 756 5.74 -14.89 38.77
CA ASN A 756 4.74 -14.12 39.53
C ASN A 756 4.85 -12.58 39.37
N GLY A 757 5.36 -12.10 38.23
CA GLY A 757 5.57 -10.68 37.94
C GLY A 757 7.00 -10.20 38.17
N GLU A 758 7.80 -10.87 39.01
CA GLU A 758 9.22 -10.55 39.22
C GLU A 758 10.11 -11.22 38.16
N TRP A 759 11.25 -10.61 37.88
CA TRP A 759 12.23 -11.11 36.91
C TRP A 759 13.45 -11.69 37.63
N VAL A 760 13.72 -12.97 37.40
CA VAL A 760 14.85 -13.70 37.99
C VAL A 760 15.70 -14.32 36.89
N VAL A 761 17.00 -14.51 37.15
CA VAL A 761 17.87 -15.29 36.24
C VAL A 761 17.31 -16.71 36.15
N TRP A 762 17.09 -17.20 34.92
CA TRP A 762 16.55 -18.54 34.73
C TRP A 762 17.57 -19.60 35.16
N ASN A 763 17.20 -20.48 36.09
CA ASN A 763 18.10 -21.54 36.54
C ASN A 763 18.15 -22.68 35.53
N GLY A 764 19.15 -22.68 34.65
CA GLY A 764 19.38 -23.71 33.64
C GLY A 764 19.96 -25.03 34.17
N ALA A 765 20.55 -25.04 35.37
CA ALA A 765 21.27 -26.20 35.89
C ALA A 765 20.41 -27.49 36.08
N PRO A 766 19.12 -27.41 36.53
CA PRO A 766 18.21 -28.56 36.51
C PRO A 766 17.92 -29.12 35.11
N TYR A 767 18.14 -28.30 34.07
CA TYR A 767 17.90 -28.61 32.67
C TYR A 767 19.19 -28.95 31.89
N GLY A 768 20.28 -29.28 32.61
CA GLY A 768 21.58 -29.60 32.02
C GLY A 768 22.25 -28.44 31.25
N GLN A 769 21.79 -27.21 31.43
CA GLN A 769 22.20 -26.04 30.65
C GLN A 769 22.88 -24.98 31.52
N SER A 770 23.89 -24.31 30.98
CA SER A 770 24.50 -23.14 31.58
C SER A 770 23.59 -21.91 31.42
N ASN A 771 23.58 -21.03 32.42
CA ASN A 771 23.11 -19.66 32.28
C ASN A 771 23.99 -18.78 33.21
N PRO A 772 24.76 -17.82 32.69
CA PRO A 772 24.85 -17.40 31.28
C PRO A 772 25.45 -18.44 30.32
N VAL A 773 25.21 -18.19 29.03
CA VAL A 773 25.86 -18.84 27.88
C VAL A 773 26.83 -17.83 27.25
N ILE A 774 27.89 -18.30 26.59
CA ILE A 774 28.81 -17.45 25.82
C ILE A 774 28.51 -17.68 24.34
N SER A 775 28.43 -16.61 23.53
CA SER A 775 28.12 -16.73 22.10
C SER A 775 29.26 -17.38 21.29
N ASP A 776 28.89 -18.21 20.33
CA ASP A 776 29.81 -18.92 19.43
C ASP A 776 30.47 -18.01 18.38
N GLU A 777 31.32 -18.58 17.51
CA GLU A 777 32.05 -17.86 16.45
C GLU A 777 31.15 -17.07 15.47
N ASN A 778 29.89 -17.49 15.30
CA ASN A 778 28.87 -16.83 14.48
C ASN A 778 27.94 -15.93 15.33
N GLY A 779 28.30 -15.69 16.59
CA GLY A 779 27.49 -14.97 17.57
C GLY A 779 26.29 -15.75 18.09
N GLY A 780 26.14 -17.03 17.72
CA GLY A 780 24.99 -17.86 18.10
C GLY A 780 24.93 -18.13 19.60
N PHE A 781 23.72 -18.19 20.14
CA PHE A 781 23.45 -18.65 21.51
C PHE A 781 22.11 -19.37 21.58
N THR A 782 21.97 -20.33 22.50
CA THR A 782 20.82 -21.24 22.49
C THR A 782 20.37 -21.57 23.91
N PHE A 783 19.05 -21.51 24.15
CA PHE A 783 18.43 -22.02 25.37
C PHE A 783 17.18 -22.84 25.03
N VAL A 784 17.10 -24.04 25.60
CA VAL A 784 15.89 -24.90 25.60
C VAL A 784 15.23 -24.74 26.96
N VAL A 785 14.01 -24.22 26.99
CA VAL A 785 13.31 -23.78 28.20
C VAL A 785 11.90 -24.38 28.29
N PRO A 786 11.31 -24.47 29.49
CA PRO A 786 9.87 -24.60 29.63
C PRO A 786 9.14 -23.42 28.95
N ASN A 787 7.92 -23.64 28.47
CA ASN A 787 7.11 -22.56 27.90
C ASN A 787 6.77 -21.49 28.97
N GLY A 788 6.82 -20.21 28.58
CA GLY A 788 6.66 -19.08 29.51
C GLY A 788 7.28 -17.77 29.02
N LEU A 789 7.27 -16.74 29.88
CA LEU A 789 7.74 -15.40 29.54
C LEU A 789 9.20 -15.16 29.97
N TYR A 790 10.05 -14.79 29.02
CA TYR A 790 11.50 -14.63 29.17
C TYR A 790 12.02 -13.30 28.58
N TYR A 791 13.23 -12.89 28.96
CA TYR A 791 14.07 -11.99 28.15
C TYR A 791 15.53 -12.40 28.28
N ALA A 792 16.36 -12.09 27.28
CA ALA A 792 17.82 -12.28 27.35
C ALA A 792 18.54 -10.94 27.43
N GLN A 793 19.69 -10.91 28.08
CA GLN A 793 20.60 -9.76 28.20
C GLN A 793 22.00 -10.20 27.78
N ALA A 794 22.60 -9.51 26.80
CA ALA A 794 23.94 -9.81 26.32
C ALA A 794 24.94 -8.73 26.76
N GLU A 795 26.13 -9.14 27.15
CA GLU A 795 27.20 -8.27 27.64
C GLU A 795 28.54 -8.72 27.07
N LYS A 796 29.36 -7.77 26.59
CA LYS A 796 30.73 -8.03 26.14
C LYS A 796 31.66 -6.88 26.56
N PRO A 797 32.87 -7.13 27.08
CA PRO A 797 33.85 -6.08 27.37
C PRO A 797 34.10 -5.21 26.14
N GLY A 798 34.10 -3.88 26.32
CA GLY A 798 34.18 -2.93 25.21
C GLY A 798 32.86 -2.67 24.47
N TYR A 799 31.72 -3.19 24.96
CA TYR A 799 30.38 -2.94 24.40
C TYR A 799 29.38 -2.55 25.49
N THR A 800 28.31 -1.87 25.08
CA THR A 800 27.18 -1.50 25.93
C THR A 800 26.24 -2.69 26.09
N SER A 801 25.94 -3.08 27.34
CA SER A 801 24.96 -4.13 27.66
C SER A 801 23.58 -3.83 27.07
N GLN A 802 22.93 -4.83 26.46
CA GLN A 802 21.60 -4.71 25.86
C GLN A 802 20.73 -5.92 26.19
N ARG A 803 19.41 -5.73 26.18
CA ARG A 803 18.41 -6.78 26.46
C ARG A 803 17.33 -6.86 25.38
N THR A 804 16.78 -8.06 25.20
CA THR A 804 15.62 -8.28 24.35
C THR A 804 14.36 -7.62 24.92
N ALA A 805 13.35 -7.49 24.07
CA ALA A 805 11.96 -7.43 24.49
C ALA A 805 11.57 -8.70 25.30
N ASN A 806 10.43 -8.67 25.96
CA ASN A 806 9.89 -9.85 26.65
C ASN A 806 9.28 -10.80 25.61
N ILE A 807 9.80 -12.03 25.52
CA ILE A 807 9.39 -13.06 24.56
C ILE A 807 8.59 -14.15 25.31
N ASN A 808 7.45 -14.54 24.78
CA ASN A 808 6.64 -15.63 25.31
C ASN A 808 6.96 -16.93 24.53
N VAL A 809 7.82 -17.78 25.09
CA VAL A 809 8.23 -19.05 24.47
C VAL A 809 7.08 -20.04 24.55
N ARG A 810 6.75 -20.64 23.39
CA ARG A 810 5.61 -21.56 23.20
C ARG A 810 5.99 -22.93 22.61
N GLN A 811 7.19 -23.03 22.01
CA GLN A 811 7.73 -24.22 21.35
C GLN A 811 9.08 -24.60 21.99
N ASN A 812 9.21 -24.43 23.32
CA ASN A 812 10.35 -24.82 24.16
C ASN A 812 11.77 -24.28 23.79
N VAL A 813 11.93 -23.47 22.75
CA VAL A 813 13.21 -22.87 22.34
C VAL A 813 13.14 -21.35 22.44
N PHE A 814 14.17 -20.72 23.01
CA PHE A 814 14.33 -19.26 23.02
C PHE A 814 15.28 -18.82 21.88
N GLY A 815 14.74 -18.11 20.90
CA GLY A 815 15.48 -17.46 19.82
C GLY A 815 15.30 -15.94 19.82
N GLY A 816 16.27 -15.21 19.27
CA GLY A 816 16.22 -13.75 19.16
C GLY A 816 17.58 -13.09 18.87
N ARG A 817 17.57 -11.99 18.11
CA ARG A 817 18.79 -11.20 17.79
C ARG A 817 19.03 -10.13 18.85
N ILE A 818 20.26 -10.02 19.35
CA ILE A 818 20.68 -9.01 20.35
C ILE A 818 21.81 -8.14 19.77
N PRO A 819 21.55 -6.87 19.41
CA PRO A 819 22.62 -5.95 19.04
C PRO A 819 23.40 -5.48 20.27
N LEU A 820 24.72 -5.32 20.14
CA LEU A 820 25.59 -4.66 21.11
C LEU A 820 26.38 -3.52 20.45
N ILE A 821 26.48 -2.39 21.14
CA ILE A 821 27.07 -1.15 20.61
C ILE A 821 28.44 -0.93 21.26
N LYS A 822 29.48 -0.77 20.44
CA LYS A 822 30.87 -0.64 20.87
C LYS A 822 31.16 0.66 21.62
N VAL A 823 32.00 0.56 22.65
CA VAL A 823 32.45 1.68 23.49
C VAL A 823 33.86 2.08 23.03
N PRO A 824 34.12 3.36 22.69
CA PRO A 824 35.45 3.81 22.27
C PRO A 824 36.45 3.88 23.43
N GLU A 825 37.72 3.60 23.14
CA GLU A 825 38.80 3.63 24.14
C GLU A 825 39.30 5.05 24.45
N PRO A 826 39.74 5.34 25.70
CA PRO A 826 40.23 6.65 26.09
C PRO A 826 41.67 6.91 25.63
N LEU A 827 41.87 8.01 24.88
CA LEU A 827 43.19 8.40 24.35
C LEU A 827 44.12 8.98 25.44
N THR A 828 45.23 8.28 25.72
CA THR A 828 46.32 8.78 26.58
C THR A 828 47.37 9.56 25.76
N VAL A 829 47.22 10.88 25.68
CA VAL A 829 48.17 11.74 24.95
C VAL A 829 49.35 12.15 25.83
N THR A 830 50.57 11.72 25.46
CA THR A 830 51.83 12.18 26.08
C THR A 830 52.81 12.64 24.99
N GLY A 831 52.95 13.95 24.78
CA GLY A 831 53.91 14.52 23.84
C GLY A 831 53.52 15.89 23.31
N THR A 832 54.46 16.83 23.26
CA THR A 832 54.28 18.18 22.73
C THR A 832 54.90 18.33 21.34
N PHE A 833 54.14 18.79 20.34
CA PHE A 833 54.65 19.17 19.02
C PHE A 833 53.99 20.47 18.49
N PRO A 834 54.64 21.19 17.55
CA PRO A 834 54.26 22.56 17.17
C PRO A 834 53.28 22.66 15.99
N PHE A 835 52.90 23.91 15.68
CA PHE A 835 52.07 24.36 14.55
C PHE A 835 52.35 23.67 13.19
N VAL A 836 51.28 23.17 12.54
CA VAL A 836 50.93 23.39 11.11
C VAL A 836 49.52 22.82 10.82
N GLU A 837 48.89 23.35 9.78
CA GLU A 837 47.62 23.00 9.11
C GLU A 837 46.88 21.70 9.49
N ASN A 838 45.72 21.82 10.16
CA ASN A 838 44.41 21.38 9.65
C ASN A 838 43.27 21.79 10.60
N LEU A 839 42.14 22.25 10.05
CA LEU A 839 40.99 22.77 10.83
C LEU A 839 39.73 21.87 10.95
N PRO A 840 39.48 20.85 10.10
CA PRO A 840 38.28 20.01 10.25
C PRO A 840 38.18 19.24 11.59
N GLU A 841 39.27 18.64 12.07
CA GLU A 841 39.23 17.67 13.18
C GLU A 841 38.88 18.26 14.55
N GLN A 842 39.05 19.57 14.78
CA GLN A 842 38.68 20.18 16.08
C GLN A 842 37.17 20.44 16.23
N VAL A 843 36.42 20.50 15.13
CA VAL A 843 34.96 20.72 15.18
C VAL A 843 34.24 19.49 15.74
N GLU A 844 34.67 18.29 15.31
CA GLU A 844 34.04 17.04 15.70
C GLU A 844 34.29 16.67 17.17
N TYR A 845 35.52 16.90 17.68
CA TYR A 845 35.85 16.73 19.10
C TYR A 845 34.99 17.63 20.01
N THR A 846 34.76 18.89 19.59
CA THR A 846 33.92 19.84 20.35
C THR A 846 32.44 19.44 20.31
N ALA A 847 31.96 18.90 19.18
CA ALA A 847 30.58 18.47 19.01
C ALA A 847 30.20 17.25 19.90
N GLN A 848 31.17 16.35 20.18
CA GLN A 848 30.92 15.17 21.03
C GLN A 848 30.66 15.55 22.50
N ILE A 849 31.37 16.53 23.04
CA ILE A 849 31.15 17.02 24.43
C ILE A 849 29.74 17.61 24.58
N ILE A 850 29.27 18.40 23.60
CA ILE A 850 27.96 19.04 23.64
C ILE A 850 26.81 18.01 23.63
N ARG A 851 26.97 16.88 22.96
CA ARG A 851 25.93 15.83 22.88
C ARG A 851 25.77 15.01 24.18
N GLN A 852 26.79 14.95 25.05
CA GLN A 852 26.67 14.26 26.35
C GLN A 852 25.97 15.10 27.43
N ALA A 853 25.89 16.43 27.29
CA ALA A 853 25.32 17.32 28.30
C ALA A 853 23.78 17.27 28.43
N ILE A 854 23.06 16.59 27.53
CA ILE A 854 21.58 16.65 27.43
C ILE A 854 20.90 15.51 28.23
N ARG A 855 21.46 15.13 29.39
CA ARG A 855 20.85 14.14 30.31
C ARG A 855 20.94 14.47 31.82
N ASP A 856 21.30 15.69 32.22
CA ASP A 856 21.17 16.16 33.61
C ASP A 856 20.57 17.59 33.66
N PRO A 857 19.43 17.85 34.33
CA PRO A 857 18.71 19.11 34.23
C PRO A 857 19.06 20.13 35.33
N GLN A 858 20.31 20.61 35.38
CA GLN A 858 20.70 21.79 36.18
C GLN A 858 21.52 22.82 35.38
N MET A 859 21.54 24.07 35.87
CA MET A 859 22.22 25.23 35.27
C MET A 859 21.68 25.72 33.91
N VAL A 860 20.44 26.23 33.92
CA VAL A 860 20.02 27.27 32.96
C VAL A 860 20.48 28.64 33.46
N GLU A 861 21.59 29.16 32.93
CA GLU A 861 21.89 30.61 32.95
C GLU A 861 23.03 30.98 31.98
N ALA A 862 23.24 32.28 31.76
CA ALA A 862 24.37 32.88 31.02
C ALA A 862 24.51 32.61 29.50
N ILE A 863 23.50 33.03 28.70
CA ILE A 863 23.78 33.60 27.36
C ILE A 863 23.06 34.96 27.23
N GLU A 864 23.77 36.03 27.58
CA GLU A 864 23.46 37.41 27.17
C GLU A 864 24.75 38.12 26.72
N SER A 865 24.56 39.14 25.88
CA SER A 865 25.54 40.15 25.42
C SER A 865 26.43 39.80 24.21
N TYR A 866 26.67 40.86 23.43
CA TYR A 866 27.51 40.97 22.22
C TYR A 866 27.03 40.17 20.97
N ALA A 867 26.83 40.78 19.79
CA ALA A 867 26.97 42.20 19.42
C ALA A 867 26.06 42.64 18.23
N ALA A 868 26.00 43.96 18.03
CA ALA A 868 25.37 44.67 16.91
C ALA A 868 25.94 46.12 16.86
N PRO A 869 25.67 46.97 15.84
CA PRO A 869 25.78 46.72 14.39
C PRO A 869 26.33 47.94 13.56
N THR A 870 26.86 47.73 12.34
CA THR A 870 26.98 48.72 11.22
C THR A 870 27.28 47.95 9.90
N LEU A 871 26.61 48.11 8.74
CA LEU A 871 26.40 49.26 7.80
C LEU A 871 27.69 49.64 7.00
N LEU A 872 27.72 49.91 5.68
CA LEU A 872 26.65 50.13 4.66
C LEU A 872 27.16 50.10 3.17
N SER A 873 26.28 49.76 2.19
CA SER A 873 26.35 50.02 0.71
C SER A 873 27.50 49.37 -0.10
N ILE A 874 27.45 49.13 -1.43
CA ILE A 874 26.74 49.71 -2.62
C ILE A 874 26.25 48.55 -3.54
N SER A 875 25.06 48.56 -4.18
CA SER A 875 24.84 49.03 -5.57
C SER A 875 23.35 49.15 -6.01
N LEU A 876 23.11 49.70 -7.21
CA LEU A 876 21.81 49.97 -7.86
C LEU A 876 21.93 49.81 -9.41
N LEU A 877 20.79 49.58 -10.10
CA LEU A 877 20.56 49.28 -11.55
C LEU A 877 20.76 47.78 -11.94
N ASN A 878 19.90 47.07 -12.72
CA ASN A 878 18.68 47.38 -13.51
C ASN A 878 17.45 46.46 -13.21
N THR A 879 16.22 46.80 -13.66
CA THR A 879 14.97 45.98 -13.51
C THR A 879 13.96 46.18 -14.67
N ALA A 880 12.86 45.39 -14.68
CA ALA A 880 11.67 45.24 -15.57
C ALA A 880 10.97 46.53 -16.15
N ALA A 881 9.71 46.61 -16.65
CA ALA A 881 8.53 45.71 -16.73
C ALA A 881 7.51 46.17 -17.81
N ALA A 882 6.56 45.30 -18.22
CA ALA A 882 5.26 45.68 -18.84
C ALA A 882 4.17 44.57 -18.75
N LEU A 883 3.06 44.82 -18.04
CA LEU A 883 1.80 44.05 -18.02
C LEU A 883 0.58 45.03 -18.07
N PRO A 884 -0.58 44.82 -17.41
CA PRO A 884 -1.75 44.23 -18.07
C PRO A 884 -3.01 45.13 -18.09
N LEU A 885 -3.95 44.81 -18.99
CA LEU A 885 -5.34 45.28 -18.93
C LEU A 885 -6.31 44.19 -19.47
N PHE A 886 -7.60 44.36 -19.17
CA PHE A 886 -8.73 43.49 -19.58
C PHE A 886 -8.79 42.08 -18.96
N ASN A 887 -9.05 42.01 -17.65
CA ASN A 887 -10.07 41.08 -17.13
C ASN A 887 -10.81 41.54 -15.86
N LEU A 888 -10.82 42.85 -15.58
CA LEU A 888 -11.56 43.45 -14.46
C LEU A 888 -13.07 43.56 -14.72
N LEU A 889 -13.49 43.56 -16.00
CA LEU A 889 -14.84 43.94 -16.41
C LEU A 889 -15.88 42.85 -16.11
N SER A 890 -15.51 41.57 -16.23
CA SER A 890 -16.36 40.41 -15.96
C SER A 890 -16.83 40.33 -14.50
N TYR A 891 -16.10 40.95 -13.56
CA TYR A 891 -16.44 40.96 -12.14
C TYR A 891 -17.44 42.06 -11.75
N LEU A 892 -17.73 43.02 -12.65
CA LEU A 892 -18.70 44.09 -12.41
C LEU A 892 -20.14 43.71 -12.81
N GLN A 893 -20.33 42.64 -13.58
CA GLN A 893 -21.64 42.23 -14.10
C GLN A 893 -22.54 41.51 -13.07
N PHE A 894 -22.13 41.41 -11.79
CA PHE A 894 -22.97 40.87 -10.72
C PHE A 894 -23.61 41.95 -9.81
N PHE A 895 -23.36 43.23 -10.04
CA PHE A 895 -23.80 44.31 -9.13
C PHE A 895 -25.25 44.79 -9.31
N PHE A 896 -25.98 44.34 -10.35
CA PHE A 896 -27.33 44.82 -10.69
C PHE A 896 -28.29 43.71 -11.17
N THR A 897 -28.95 43.02 -10.24
CA THR A 897 -30.23 42.29 -10.51
C THR A 897 -31.12 42.07 -9.28
N GLN A 898 -30.58 41.95 -8.06
CA GLN A 898 -31.34 41.48 -6.89
C GLN A 898 -32.12 42.50 -6.00
N PRO A 899 -32.27 43.82 -6.29
CA PRO A 899 -33.10 44.72 -5.45
C PRO A 899 -34.63 44.48 -5.40
N ILE A 900 -35.16 43.38 -5.95
CA ILE A 900 -36.61 43.20 -6.21
C ILE A 900 -37.36 42.37 -5.14
N LEU A 901 -36.67 41.71 -4.20
CA LEU A 901 -37.32 40.91 -3.14
C LEU A 901 -37.32 41.57 -1.73
N LEU A 902 -37.53 42.89 -1.69
CA LEU A 902 -38.00 43.61 -0.50
C LEU A 902 -39.52 43.46 -0.32
N PHE A 903 -39.99 42.26 0.05
CA PHE A 903 -41.35 42.08 0.58
C PHE A 903 -41.35 41.22 1.86
N GLY A 904 -41.58 41.88 2.99
CA GLY A 904 -41.36 41.31 4.32
C GLY A 904 -42.57 40.62 4.94
N ARG A 905 -42.37 39.39 5.43
CA ARG A 905 -43.04 38.84 6.61
C ARG A 905 -42.16 37.72 7.18
N GLN A 906 -41.97 37.67 8.50
CA GLN A 906 -41.18 36.60 9.11
C GLN A 906 -41.83 35.23 8.83
N LYS A 907 -41.00 34.26 8.44
CA LYS A 907 -41.35 32.84 8.28
C LYS A 907 -40.22 32.01 8.88
N LYS A 908 -40.54 30.90 9.56
CA LYS A 908 -39.52 29.99 10.11
C LYS A 908 -38.58 29.51 9.00
N LYS A 909 -37.26 29.54 9.27
CA LYS A 909 -36.24 28.94 8.39
C LYS A 909 -36.45 27.42 8.39
N ARG A 910 -36.27 26.76 7.25
CA ARG A 910 -36.55 25.31 7.06
C ARG A 910 -35.34 24.41 7.32
N TRP A 911 -34.41 24.86 8.17
CA TRP A 911 -33.15 24.18 8.46
C TRP A 911 -32.72 24.51 9.89
N GLY A 912 -32.09 23.53 10.54
CA GLY A 912 -31.51 23.67 11.87
C GLY A 912 -30.12 24.30 11.82
N LEU A 913 -29.63 24.67 13.00
CA LEU A 913 -28.34 25.31 13.20
C LEU A 913 -27.65 24.71 14.43
N VAL A 914 -26.42 24.21 14.29
CA VAL A 914 -25.57 23.86 15.42
C VAL A 914 -24.67 25.05 15.75
N TYR A 915 -24.63 25.46 17.01
CA TYR A 915 -23.92 26.68 17.45
C TYR A 915 -23.34 26.56 18.86
N ASN A 916 -22.38 27.41 19.20
CA ASN A 916 -21.70 27.44 20.50
C ASN A 916 -22.63 28.09 21.55
N SER A 917 -22.94 27.37 22.64
CA SER A 917 -23.88 27.81 23.68
C SER A 917 -23.42 29.06 24.43
N LEU A 918 -22.11 29.34 24.47
CA LEU A 918 -21.54 30.51 25.12
C LEU A 918 -21.32 31.67 24.14
N THR A 919 -20.66 31.43 23.00
CA THR A 919 -20.27 32.49 22.04
C THR A 919 -21.31 32.79 20.97
N LYS A 920 -22.38 31.98 20.88
CA LYS A 920 -23.48 32.07 19.89
C LYS A 920 -23.06 31.91 18.42
N GLN A 921 -21.78 31.59 18.16
CA GLN A 921 -21.25 31.39 16.81
C GLN A 921 -21.65 30.01 16.26
N PRO A 922 -21.98 29.88 14.95
CA PRO A 922 -22.25 28.58 14.34
C PRO A 922 -21.04 27.64 14.37
N ILE A 923 -21.28 26.34 14.50
CA ILE A 923 -20.24 25.31 14.55
C ILE A 923 -20.26 24.50 13.25
N GLU A 924 -19.23 24.71 12.45
CA GLU A 924 -19.00 23.95 11.21
C GLU A 924 -18.44 22.55 11.47
N PHE A 925 -18.70 21.63 10.55
CA PHE A 925 -18.26 20.23 10.60
C PHE A 925 -18.57 19.53 11.95
N ALA A 926 -19.77 19.76 12.50
CA ALA A 926 -20.36 18.94 13.54
C ALA A 926 -21.14 17.80 12.88
N VAL A 927 -21.00 16.58 13.41
CA VAL A 927 -21.78 15.42 12.95
C VAL A 927 -23.13 15.46 13.67
N VAL A 928 -24.22 15.35 12.91
CA VAL A 928 -25.58 15.24 13.43
C VAL A 928 -26.17 13.91 12.94
N ARG A 929 -26.75 13.13 13.84
CA ARG A 929 -27.47 11.89 13.56
C ARG A 929 -28.93 12.04 13.95
N LEU A 930 -29.83 11.60 13.08
CA LEU A 930 -31.24 11.38 13.38
C LEU A 930 -31.42 9.92 13.76
N ILE A 931 -31.98 9.67 14.95
CA ILE A 931 -32.16 8.33 15.54
C ILE A 931 -33.66 8.11 15.75
N HIS A 932 -34.17 6.90 15.49
CA HIS A 932 -35.55 6.54 15.79
C HIS A 932 -35.69 6.20 17.28
N PHE A 933 -36.65 6.83 17.96
CA PHE A 933 -36.73 6.87 19.42
C PHE A 933 -36.93 5.50 20.08
N GLU A 934 -37.77 4.65 19.49
CA GLU A 934 -38.09 3.34 20.08
C GLU A 934 -36.99 2.30 19.78
N SER A 935 -36.59 2.18 18.51
CA SER A 935 -35.62 1.16 18.07
C SER A 935 -34.15 1.56 18.24
N HIS A 936 -33.86 2.82 18.61
CA HIS A 936 -32.52 3.37 18.77
C HIS A 936 -31.62 3.30 17.50
N LEU A 937 -32.21 2.96 16.35
CA LEU A 937 -31.51 2.87 15.06
C LEU A 937 -31.23 4.26 14.48
N ILE A 938 -30.01 4.47 13.97
CA ILE A 938 -29.64 5.67 13.21
C ILE A 938 -30.36 5.63 11.86
N VAL A 939 -31.19 6.64 11.60
CA VAL A 939 -32.02 6.75 10.39
C VAL A 939 -31.31 7.52 9.29
N GLN A 940 -30.64 8.62 9.65
CA GLN A 940 -29.84 9.46 8.73
C GLN A 940 -28.70 10.15 9.50
N THR A 941 -27.52 10.27 8.87
CA THR A 941 -26.39 11.05 9.39
C THR A 941 -26.06 12.19 8.41
N ARG A 942 -25.72 13.37 8.93
CA ARG A 942 -25.25 14.52 8.15
C ARG A 942 -24.15 15.28 8.90
N VAL A 943 -23.43 16.13 8.18
CA VAL A 943 -22.41 17.03 8.73
C VAL A 943 -22.85 18.48 8.49
N THR A 944 -22.61 19.38 9.45
CA THR A 944 -22.94 20.80 9.30
C THR A 944 -22.01 21.52 8.32
N ASP A 945 -22.57 22.47 7.56
CA ASP A 945 -21.79 23.34 6.68
C ASP A 945 -20.99 24.40 7.45
N LYS A 946 -20.22 25.23 6.73
CA LYS A 946 -19.45 26.36 7.30
C LYS A 946 -20.27 27.45 8.01
N TYR A 947 -21.60 27.31 8.04
CA TYR A 947 -22.53 28.17 8.75
C TYR A 947 -23.32 27.38 9.81
N GLY A 948 -22.88 26.18 10.19
CA GLY A 948 -23.53 25.32 11.20
C GLY A 948 -24.84 24.68 10.77
N ARG A 949 -25.24 24.73 9.50
CA ARG A 949 -26.60 24.38 9.07
C ARG A 949 -26.76 22.88 8.77
N TYR A 950 -27.92 22.33 9.12
CA TYR A 950 -28.33 20.96 8.76
C TYR A 950 -29.86 20.85 8.56
N VAL A 951 -30.33 19.77 7.93
CA VAL A 951 -31.75 19.39 7.85
C VAL A 951 -31.89 17.91 7.52
N PHE A 952 -32.87 17.23 8.12
CA PHE A 952 -33.28 15.86 7.75
C PHE A 952 -34.67 15.85 7.15
N GLN A 953 -34.98 14.83 6.36
CA GLN A 953 -36.34 14.56 5.86
C GLN A 953 -36.81 13.26 6.49
N ALA A 954 -37.71 13.36 7.48
CA ALA A 954 -38.19 12.24 8.27
C ALA A 954 -39.68 12.01 8.03
N LYS A 955 -40.11 10.75 8.07
CA LYS A 955 -41.53 10.36 7.95
C LYS A 955 -42.28 10.65 9.27
N ALA A 956 -43.57 10.33 9.33
CA ALA A 956 -44.26 10.25 10.62
C ALA A 956 -43.55 9.21 11.52
N GLY A 957 -43.36 9.54 12.80
CA GLY A 957 -42.56 8.73 13.72
C GLY A 957 -41.95 9.55 14.86
N ASN A 958 -41.28 8.86 15.78
CA ASN A 958 -40.67 9.44 16.97
C ASN A 958 -39.14 9.44 16.82
N TYR A 959 -38.48 10.58 17.05
CA TYR A 959 -37.06 10.75 16.75
C TYR A 959 -36.27 11.51 17.83
N LEU A 960 -34.95 11.32 17.79
CA LEU A 960 -33.90 11.91 18.63
C LEU A 960 -32.82 12.49 17.70
N LEU A 961 -32.16 13.58 18.09
CA LEU A 961 -30.94 14.06 17.43
C LEU A 961 -29.73 13.88 18.36
N GLU A 962 -28.71 13.17 17.89
CA GLU A 962 -27.39 13.07 18.51
C GLU A 962 -26.41 14.00 17.76
N ILE A 963 -25.62 14.80 18.48
CA ILE A 963 -24.66 15.74 17.89
C ILE A 963 -23.27 15.50 18.49
N ASN A 964 -22.27 15.35 17.62
CA ASN A 964 -20.88 15.14 18.01
C ASN A 964 -19.96 16.17 17.32
N LYS A 965 -19.12 16.84 18.12
CA LYS A 965 -18.03 17.71 17.66
C LYS A 965 -16.87 17.63 18.68
N PRO A 966 -15.64 17.26 18.28
CA PRO A 966 -14.49 17.27 19.18
C PRO A 966 -14.26 18.64 19.83
N GLY A 967 -13.99 18.65 21.14
CA GLY A 967 -13.85 19.88 21.94
C GLY A 967 -15.18 20.51 22.37
N TYR A 968 -16.32 19.85 22.13
CA TYR A 968 -17.66 20.31 22.51
C TYR A 968 -18.49 19.18 23.14
N GLN A 969 -19.50 19.55 23.93
CA GLN A 969 -20.39 18.64 24.64
C GLN A 969 -21.87 18.86 24.26
N PHE A 970 -22.61 17.76 24.15
CA PHE A 970 -24.06 17.69 23.94
C PHE A 970 -24.65 16.59 24.86
N PRO A 971 -25.87 16.74 25.40
CA PRO A 971 -26.68 17.97 25.43
C PRO A 971 -26.01 19.10 26.23
N THR A 972 -26.45 20.33 26.00
CA THR A 972 -26.00 21.50 26.76
C THR A 972 -26.39 21.37 28.23
N GLN A 973 -25.43 21.66 29.12
CA GLN A 973 -25.68 21.85 30.55
C GLN A 973 -26.02 23.30 30.87
N TYR A 974 -25.62 24.26 30.03
CA TYR A 974 -25.81 25.70 30.29
C TYR A 974 -27.19 26.25 29.88
N LEU A 975 -27.88 25.62 28.94
CA LEU A 975 -29.19 26.08 28.41
C LEU A 975 -30.32 25.07 28.63
N ILE A 976 -30.17 24.14 29.58
CA ILE A 976 -31.23 23.17 29.90
C ILE A 976 -32.58 23.87 30.19
N ASP A 977 -33.65 23.36 29.56
CA ASP A 977 -35.01 23.92 29.51
C ASP A 977 -35.19 25.32 28.83
N VAL A 978 -34.14 25.92 28.25
CA VAL A 978 -34.20 27.27 27.65
C VAL A 978 -34.62 27.22 26.16
N LYS A 979 -35.93 27.10 25.91
CA LYS A 979 -36.53 27.01 24.54
C LYS A 979 -36.28 28.20 23.59
N THR A 980 -35.65 29.29 24.04
CA THR A 980 -35.29 30.44 23.19
C THR A 980 -34.03 31.13 23.72
N ASP A 981 -33.02 31.27 22.86
CA ASP A 981 -31.68 31.73 23.20
C ASP A 981 -31.22 32.82 22.20
N GLY A 982 -31.33 34.09 22.59
CA GLY A 982 -30.99 35.22 21.72
C GLY A 982 -31.90 35.29 20.48
N GLU A 983 -31.31 35.09 19.29
CA GLU A 983 -32.05 35.01 18.02
C GLU A 983 -32.53 33.58 17.68
N PHE A 984 -32.16 32.58 18.48
CA PHE A 984 -32.49 31.17 18.23
C PHE A 984 -33.78 30.77 18.96
N VAL A 985 -34.82 30.49 18.19
CA VAL A 985 -36.13 29.99 18.67
C VAL A 985 -36.22 28.49 18.37
N ASP A 986 -37.03 27.73 19.11
CA ASP A 986 -37.11 26.26 19.01
C ASP A 986 -35.74 25.60 19.25
N VAL A 987 -35.11 25.98 20.38
CA VAL A 987 -33.83 25.40 20.84
C VAL A 987 -34.06 23.96 21.31
N TYR A 988 -33.14 23.06 20.94
CA TYR A 988 -33.19 21.62 21.19
C TYR A 988 -32.12 21.16 22.18
N HIS A 989 -32.52 20.29 23.11
CA HIS A 989 -31.77 19.91 24.31
C HIS A 989 -31.64 18.38 24.48
N GLY A 990 -32.08 17.59 23.50
CA GLY A 990 -32.10 16.12 23.54
C GLY A 990 -33.49 15.50 23.73
N GLU A 991 -34.56 16.30 23.71
CA GLU A 991 -35.94 15.83 23.88
C GLU A 991 -36.47 14.99 22.69
N MET A 992 -37.57 14.27 22.94
CA MET A 992 -38.27 13.46 21.93
C MET A 992 -38.98 14.34 20.88
N ILE A 993 -38.68 14.11 19.60
CA ILE A 993 -39.29 14.80 18.45
C ILE A 993 -40.37 13.90 17.84
N ALA A 994 -41.65 14.21 18.08
CA ALA A 994 -42.78 13.47 17.49
C ALA A 994 -43.28 14.12 16.18
N LEU A 995 -43.20 13.40 15.07
CA LEU A 995 -43.75 13.81 13.77
C LEU A 995 -45.05 13.05 13.46
N LYS A 996 -46.12 13.79 13.14
CA LYS A 996 -47.42 13.24 12.72
C LYS A 996 -47.50 12.93 11.21
N GLU A 997 -46.64 13.57 10.42
CA GLU A 997 -46.58 13.47 8.96
C GLU A 997 -45.13 13.71 8.50
N GLN A 998 -44.83 13.41 7.23
CA GLN A 998 -43.47 13.56 6.69
C GLN A 998 -43.08 15.05 6.61
N SER A 999 -42.06 15.44 7.37
CA SER A 999 -41.70 16.85 7.60
C SER A 999 -40.19 17.03 7.78
N PRO A 1000 -39.61 18.18 7.35
CA PRO A 1000 -38.20 18.46 7.61
C PRO A 1000 -37.92 18.69 9.10
N ILE A 1001 -36.95 17.95 9.65
CA ILE A 1001 -36.40 18.19 11.00
C ILE A 1001 -35.19 19.12 10.88
N GLY A 1002 -35.24 20.24 11.57
CA GLY A 1002 -34.17 21.24 11.60
C GLY A 1002 -34.35 22.20 12.76
N LEU A 1003 -33.89 21.78 13.95
CA LEU A 1003 -33.96 22.56 15.18
C LEU A 1003 -32.63 23.27 15.48
N ASN A 1004 -32.64 24.25 16.37
CA ASN A 1004 -31.42 24.97 16.75
C ASN A 1004 -30.74 24.26 17.94
N VAL A 1005 -29.48 23.85 17.79
CA VAL A 1005 -28.76 22.98 18.74
C VAL A 1005 -27.55 23.71 19.33
N PRO A 1006 -27.56 24.05 20.62
CA PRO A 1006 -26.41 24.59 21.33
C PRO A 1006 -25.42 23.49 21.74
N LEU A 1007 -24.12 23.76 21.64
CA LEU A 1007 -23.03 22.92 22.10
C LEU A 1007 -22.12 23.65 23.10
N ASP A 1008 -21.75 22.98 24.19
CA ASP A 1008 -20.93 23.56 25.26
C ASP A 1008 -19.43 23.32 24.99
N PRO A 1009 -18.56 24.35 24.94
CA PRO A 1009 -17.14 24.15 24.65
C PRO A 1009 -16.36 23.58 25.85
N VAL A 1010 -15.55 22.55 25.60
CA VAL A 1010 -14.68 21.89 26.60
C VAL A 1010 -13.34 22.63 26.65
N VAL A 1011 -13.22 23.58 27.58
CA VAL A 1011 -12.07 24.49 27.66
C VAL A 1011 -10.84 23.82 28.26
N THR A 1012 -9.80 23.64 27.45
CA THR A 1012 -8.42 23.35 27.92
C THR A 1012 -7.58 24.63 27.94
N VAL A 1013 -6.70 24.77 28.94
CA VAL A 1013 -5.93 26.01 29.17
C VAL A 1013 -4.60 25.96 28.40
N GLU A 1014 -4.45 26.76 27.33
CA GLU A 1014 -3.16 26.90 26.66
C GLU A 1014 -2.12 27.61 27.57
N THR A 1015 -0.90 27.08 27.62
CA THR A 1015 0.16 27.60 28.49
C THR A 1015 0.87 28.84 27.90
N PRO A 1016 1.41 29.76 28.75
CA PRO A 1016 1.92 31.06 28.30
C PRO A 1016 3.00 31.02 27.20
N ARG A 1017 3.88 30.00 27.19
CA ARG A 1017 4.91 29.83 26.16
C ARG A 1017 4.32 29.76 24.74
N LYS A 1018 3.18 29.09 24.56
CA LYS A 1018 2.50 28.92 23.26
C LYS A 1018 1.90 30.25 22.75
N ILE A 1019 1.49 31.13 23.66
CA ILE A 1019 0.96 32.47 23.34
C ILE A 1019 2.10 33.42 22.95
N ILE A 1020 3.24 33.37 23.66
CA ILE A 1020 4.43 34.15 23.33
C ILE A 1020 4.95 33.79 21.93
N TYR A 1021 5.07 32.50 21.62
CA TYR A 1021 5.50 32.01 20.30
C TYR A 1021 4.61 32.55 19.16
N LYS A 1022 3.27 32.43 19.29
CA LYS A 1022 2.29 32.97 18.32
C LYS A 1022 2.45 34.48 18.10
N LYS A 1023 2.88 35.24 19.11
CA LYS A 1023 3.13 36.70 19.01
C LYS A 1023 4.43 37.00 18.27
N THR A 1024 5.52 36.28 18.55
CA THR A 1024 6.82 36.48 17.88
C THR A 1024 6.72 36.19 16.38
N VAL A 1025 6.06 35.08 16.00
CA VAL A 1025 5.82 34.72 14.59
C VAL A 1025 5.05 35.83 13.85
N ARG A 1026 4.00 36.39 14.47
CA ARG A 1026 3.19 37.44 13.83
C ARG A 1026 3.95 38.75 13.64
N ASN A 1027 4.88 39.09 14.53
CA ASN A 1027 5.80 40.22 14.32
C ASN A 1027 6.76 39.96 13.15
N ALA A 1028 7.35 38.76 13.05
CA ALA A 1028 8.22 38.39 11.94
C ALA A 1028 7.50 38.45 10.58
N GLN A 1029 6.25 37.97 10.51
CA GLN A 1029 5.40 38.09 9.32
C GLN A 1029 5.15 39.54 8.88
N HIS A 1030 5.02 40.48 9.82
CA HIS A 1030 4.87 41.91 9.51
C HIS A 1030 6.17 42.58 9.02
N SER A 1031 7.34 42.12 9.48
CA SER A 1031 8.62 42.56 8.93
C SER A 1031 8.85 42.00 7.52
N LEU A 1032 8.57 40.71 7.32
CA LEU A 1032 8.74 40.03 6.03
C LEU A 1032 7.85 40.63 4.93
N SER A 1033 6.61 41.03 5.25
CA SER A 1033 5.71 41.64 4.27
C SER A 1033 6.12 43.05 3.81
N LEU A 1034 7.05 43.71 4.52
CA LEU A 1034 7.64 44.98 4.07
C LEU A 1034 8.75 44.77 3.03
N ALA A 1035 9.43 43.61 3.04
CA ALA A 1035 10.56 43.34 2.15
C ALA A 1035 10.18 43.44 0.66
N GLY A 1036 9.00 42.94 0.27
CA GLY A 1036 8.52 43.06 -1.11
C GLY A 1036 8.30 44.50 -1.59
N VAL A 1037 7.94 45.42 -0.68
CA VAL A 1037 7.83 46.86 -0.98
C VAL A 1037 9.21 47.51 -1.11
N ILE A 1038 10.17 47.10 -0.26
CA ILE A 1038 11.55 47.60 -0.31
C ILE A 1038 12.23 47.12 -1.61
N VAL A 1039 12.08 45.85 -1.97
CA VAL A 1039 12.59 45.30 -3.24
C VAL A 1039 11.91 45.97 -4.44
N ALA A 1040 10.60 46.24 -4.39
CA ALA A 1040 9.91 46.98 -5.45
C ALA A 1040 10.29 48.47 -5.52
N PHE A 1041 10.66 49.11 -4.41
CA PHE A 1041 11.15 50.49 -4.38
C PHE A 1041 12.58 50.59 -4.92
N LEU A 1042 13.45 49.67 -4.48
CA LEU A 1042 14.77 49.49 -5.06
C LEU A 1042 14.62 49.25 -6.55
N ALA A 1043 13.82 48.27 -7.00
CA ALA A 1043 13.52 48.01 -8.41
C ALA A 1043 13.13 49.27 -9.21
N LEU A 1044 12.40 50.24 -8.62
CA LEU A 1044 12.01 51.48 -9.28
C LEU A 1044 13.14 52.52 -9.40
N ILE A 1045 14.05 52.58 -8.42
CA ILE A 1045 15.31 53.35 -8.54
C ILE A 1045 16.23 52.66 -9.55
N ILE A 1046 16.24 51.32 -9.49
CA ILE A 1046 17.12 50.41 -10.23
C ILE A 1046 16.74 50.38 -11.72
N SER A 1047 15.46 50.40 -12.13
CA SER A 1047 15.12 51.06 -13.41
C SER A 1047 13.78 51.82 -13.35
N PRO A 1048 13.71 53.04 -13.91
CA PRO A 1048 12.52 53.88 -13.85
C PRO A 1048 11.56 53.62 -15.02
N THR A 1049 11.26 52.36 -15.38
CA THR A 1049 10.21 52.11 -16.38
C THR A 1049 8.81 52.34 -15.80
N TRP A 1050 7.90 52.82 -16.64
CA TRP A 1050 6.54 53.18 -16.23
C TRP A 1050 5.78 52.04 -15.55
N LEU A 1051 6.01 50.77 -15.93
CA LEU A 1051 5.34 49.65 -15.29
C LEU A 1051 6.08 49.11 -14.05
N ILE A 1052 7.36 49.42 -13.83
CA ILE A 1052 7.89 49.29 -12.45
C ILE A 1052 7.25 50.34 -11.55
N ALA A 1053 7.03 51.58 -12.03
CA ALA A 1053 6.30 52.57 -11.23
C ALA A 1053 4.89 52.07 -10.90
N MET A 1054 4.19 51.44 -11.85
CA MET A 1054 2.90 50.78 -11.58
C MET A 1054 3.02 49.54 -10.67
N ILE A 1055 4.04 48.68 -10.80
CA ILE A 1055 4.24 47.52 -9.91
C ILE A 1055 4.60 47.98 -8.50
N PHE A 1056 5.43 49.00 -8.33
CA PHE A 1056 5.76 49.58 -7.04
C PHE A 1056 4.53 50.22 -6.40
N LEU A 1057 3.77 51.05 -7.14
CA LEU A 1057 2.51 51.62 -6.64
C LEU A 1057 1.47 50.55 -6.33
N ALA A 1058 1.44 49.45 -7.09
CA ALA A 1058 0.60 48.29 -6.80
C ALA A 1058 1.08 47.51 -5.57
N GLN A 1059 2.39 47.32 -5.36
CA GLN A 1059 2.95 46.67 -4.17
C GLN A 1059 2.78 47.52 -2.92
N VAL A 1060 2.96 48.84 -3.01
CA VAL A 1060 2.59 49.80 -1.95
C VAL A 1060 1.08 49.74 -1.68
N GLY A 1061 0.27 49.74 -2.73
CA GLY A 1061 -1.19 49.62 -2.65
C GLY A 1061 -1.65 48.32 -2.00
N PHE A 1062 -1.07 47.18 -2.39
CA PHE A 1062 -1.32 45.87 -1.81
C PHE A 1062 -0.78 45.76 -0.39
N TYR A 1063 0.40 46.28 -0.08
CA TYR A 1063 0.91 46.36 1.28
C TYR A 1063 -0.05 47.16 2.16
N PHE A 1064 -0.51 48.34 1.74
CA PHE A 1064 -1.51 49.10 2.51
C PHE A 1064 -2.90 48.44 2.53
N LEU A 1065 -3.31 47.72 1.48
CA LEU A 1065 -4.57 46.98 1.43
C LEU A 1065 -4.56 45.77 2.36
N PHE A 1066 -3.57 44.88 2.23
CA PHE A 1066 -3.40 43.71 3.10
C PHE A 1066 -3.07 44.13 4.54
N ARG A 1067 -2.32 45.21 4.77
CA ARG A 1067 -2.17 45.81 6.11
C ARG A 1067 -3.50 46.35 6.63
N ARG A 1068 -4.37 46.93 5.80
CA ARG A 1068 -5.73 47.38 6.18
C ARG A 1068 -6.72 46.23 6.41
N LEU A 1069 -6.49 45.07 5.79
CA LEU A 1069 -7.30 43.86 5.99
C LEU A 1069 -6.81 43.03 7.19
N ALA A 1070 -5.50 43.00 7.44
CA ALA A 1070 -4.86 42.27 8.55
C ALA A 1070 -4.81 43.06 9.86
N LEU A 1071 -4.87 44.40 9.81
CA LEU A 1071 -5.20 45.22 10.96
C LEU A 1071 -6.72 45.15 11.19
N PRO A 1072 -7.20 44.66 12.36
CA PRO A 1072 -8.61 44.81 12.71
C PRO A 1072 -9.00 46.29 12.76
N ALA A 1073 -10.27 46.58 12.51
CA ALA A 1073 -10.79 47.95 12.46
C ALA A 1073 -10.39 48.77 13.70
N LYS A 1074 -10.16 50.08 13.51
CA LYS A 1074 -9.62 51.00 14.53
C LYS A 1074 -10.15 50.69 15.93
N ALA A 1075 -9.22 50.47 16.85
CA ALA A 1075 -9.51 50.19 18.24
C ALA A 1075 -10.58 51.13 18.81
N ARG A 1076 -11.60 50.53 19.43
CA ARG A 1076 -12.42 51.15 20.48
C ARG A 1076 -11.48 51.61 21.63
N PRO A 1077 -11.94 52.40 22.62
CA PRO A 1077 -11.08 52.72 23.77
C PRO A 1077 -10.56 51.46 24.46
N TRP A 1078 -9.47 51.62 25.22
CA TRP A 1078 -8.87 50.56 26.04
C TRP A 1078 -8.71 51.11 27.44
N GLY A 1079 -9.10 50.32 28.44
CA GLY A 1079 -8.88 50.66 29.84
C GLY A 1079 -7.40 50.61 30.16
N LYS A 1080 -6.90 51.60 30.90
CA LYS A 1080 -5.52 51.64 31.39
C LYS A 1080 -5.47 51.37 32.87
N ILE A 1081 -4.66 50.40 33.26
CA ILE A 1081 -4.22 50.21 34.63
C ILE A 1081 -2.93 51.00 34.85
N TYR A 1082 -2.96 51.91 35.81
CA TYR A 1082 -1.83 52.77 36.16
C TYR A 1082 -1.67 52.93 37.67
N ASN A 1083 -0.45 53.25 38.10
CA ASN A 1083 -0.15 53.56 39.50
C ASN A 1083 -0.86 54.85 39.92
N SER A 1084 -1.67 54.79 40.98
CA SER A 1084 -2.53 55.89 41.43
C SER A 1084 -1.76 57.18 41.71
N SER A 1085 -0.52 57.05 42.16
CA SER A 1085 0.34 58.14 42.62
C SER A 1085 1.22 58.69 41.49
N THR A 1086 1.90 57.83 40.73
CA THR A 1086 2.84 58.25 39.66
C THR A 1086 2.18 58.44 38.28
N LYS A 1087 0.93 57.97 38.12
CA LYS A 1087 0.18 57.89 36.84
C LYS A 1087 0.86 57.07 35.74
N GLN A 1088 1.96 56.37 36.04
CA GLN A 1088 2.64 55.49 35.08
C GLN A 1088 1.84 54.20 34.85
N PRO A 1089 1.78 53.68 33.61
CA PRO A 1089 1.08 52.44 33.30
C PRO A 1089 1.76 51.23 33.95
N ILE A 1090 0.98 50.27 34.45
CA ILE A 1090 1.51 49.04 35.08
C ILE A 1090 1.51 47.92 34.03
N LYS A 1091 2.70 47.43 33.68
CA LYS A 1091 2.95 46.28 32.81
C LYS A 1091 2.72 44.97 33.58
N GLY A 1092 2.08 43.98 32.97
CA GLY A 1092 1.89 42.64 33.56
C GLY A 1092 0.81 42.53 34.64
N ALA A 1093 -0.03 43.55 34.83
CA ALA A 1093 -1.18 43.46 35.72
C ALA A 1093 -2.18 42.42 35.17
N VAL A 1094 -2.65 41.53 36.05
CA VAL A 1094 -3.64 40.49 35.75
C VAL A 1094 -5.03 41.08 35.96
N VAL A 1095 -5.77 41.19 34.86
CA VAL A 1095 -7.16 41.65 34.83
C VAL A 1095 -8.05 40.44 34.63
N ARG A 1096 -9.16 40.33 35.36
CA ARG A 1096 -10.15 39.26 35.20
C ARG A 1096 -11.55 39.84 35.17
N ILE A 1097 -12.40 39.36 34.25
CA ILE A 1097 -13.82 39.71 34.18
C ILE A 1097 -14.69 38.54 34.60
N PHE A 1098 -15.67 38.83 35.45
CA PHE A 1098 -16.60 37.87 36.05
C PHE A 1098 -18.04 38.21 35.67
N ASP A 1099 -18.81 37.17 35.38
CA ASP A 1099 -20.27 37.27 35.31
C ASP A 1099 -20.85 37.52 36.72
N LYS A 1100 -21.69 38.55 36.90
CA LYS A 1100 -22.24 38.90 38.22
C LYS A 1100 -23.31 37.91 38.71
N LYS A 1101 -24.05 37.27 37.79
CA LYS A 1101 -25.15 36.35 38.11
C LYS A 1101 -24.63 34.98 38.51
N PHE A 1102 -23.57 34.51 37.87
CA PHE A 1102 -23.00 33.18 38.08
C PHE A 1102 -21.65 33.18 38.82
N ASN A 1103 -21.09 34.35 39.15
CA ASN A 1103 -19.78 34.54 39.79
C ASN A 1103 -18.62 33.83 39.05
N LYS A 1104 -18.80 33.57 37.74
CA LYS A 1104 -17.91 32.74 36.92
C LYS A 1104 -16.92 33.62 36.18
N LEU A 1105 -15.64 33.25 36.23
CA LEU A 1105 -14.57 33.86 35.44
C LEU A 1105 -14.85 33.62 33.95
N LEU A 1106 -14.92 34.70 33.16
CA LEU A 1106 -15.17 34.64 31.72
C LEU A 1106 -13.86 34.74 30.94
N GLU A 1107 -13.01 35.71 31.27
CA GLU A 1107 -11.73 35.96 30.60
C GLU A 1107 -10.70 36.53 31.58
N THR A 1108 -9.41 36.22 31.33
CA THR A 1108 -8.25 36.78 32.04
C THR A 1108 -7.30 37.40 31.03
N MET A 1109 -6.92 38.66 31.25
CA MET A 1109 -6.03 39.43 30.37
C MET A 1109 -4.82 39.97 31.16
N LEU A 1110 -3.64 39.94 30.55
CA LEU A 1110 -2.42 40.57 31.07
C LEU A 1110 -2.21 41.93 30.40
N THR A 1111 -1.93 42.98 31.18
CA THR A 1111 -1.64 44.30 30.60
C THR A 1111 -0.31 44.32 29.85
N GLY A 1112 -0.33 44.90 28.65
CA GLY A 1112 0.89 45.23 27.93
C GLY A 1112 1.66 46.40 28.58
N GLU A 1113 2.80 46.77 28.00
CA GLU A 1113 3.72 47.79 28.53
C GLU A 1113 3.11 49.20 28.68
N ARG A 1114 1.94 49.43 28.07
CA ARG A 1114 1.16 50.67 28.15
C ARG A 1114 -0.04 50.56 29.12
N GLY A 1115 -0.05 49.53 29.98
CA GLY A 1115 -1.07 49.30 31.02
C GLY A 1115 -2.45 48.91 30.48
N ARG A 1116 -2.58 48.61 29.18
CA ARG A 1116 -3.88 48.51 28.50
C ARG A 1116 -4.52 47.14 28.63
N TYR A 1117 -5.84 47.13 28.83
CA TYR A 1117 -6.72 45.97 28.74
C TYR A 1117 -8.07 46.34 28.09
N GLY A 1118 -8.91 45.34 27.83
CA GLY A 1118 -10.32 45.53 27.49
C GLY A 1118 -10.98 44.19 27.19
N PHE A 1119 -12.17 43.94 27.74
CA PHE A 1119 -12.90 42.69 27.55
C PHE A 1119 -14.11 42.89 26.65
N PHE A 1120 -14.41 41.92 25.79
CA PHE A 1120 -15.68 41.91 25.06
C PHE A 1120 -16.77 41.34 25.96
N ALA A 1121 -17.79 42.14 26.24
CA ALA A 1121 -18.89 41.77 27.10
C ALA A 1121 -20.23 41.96 26.37
N ASP A 1122 -21.07 40.93 26.42
CA ASP A 1122 -22.42 40.95 25.86
C ASP A 1122 -23.42 41.54 26.88
N LYS A 1123 -24.73 41.42 26.66
CA LYS A 1123 -25.79 42.06 27.44
C LYS A 1123 -26.08 41.37 28.78
N ASN A 1124 -25.12 41.36 29.70
CA ASN A 1124 -25.32 40.96 31.09
C ASN A 1124 -24.74 41.99 32.08
N THR A 1125 -24.78 41.69 33.38
CA THR A 1125 -24.07 42.42 34.43
C THR A 1125 -22.76 41.74 34.78
N PHE A 1126 -21.66 42.50 34.84
CA PHE A 1126 -20.31 41.99 35.11
C PHE A 1126 -19.62 42.76 36.23
N TYR A 1127 -18.51 42.25 36.73
CA TYR A 1127 -17.51 43.05 37.45
C TYR A 1127 -16.11 42.57 37.08
N ILE A 1128 -15.09 43.40 37.33
CA ILE A 1128 -13.69 43.01 37.09
C ILE A 1128 -12.87 43.03 38.38
N THR A 1129 -11.82 42.20 38.44
CA THR A 1129 -10.76 42.30 39.46
C THR A 1129 -9.42 42.57 38.78
N VAL A 1130 -8.56 43.36 39.42
CA VAL A 1130 -7.19 43.64 38.97
C VAL A 1130 -6.21 43.30 40.08
N GLU A 1131 -5.17 42.55 39.73
CA GLU A 1131 -4.04 42.18 40.60
C GLU A 1131 -2.73 42.58 39.90
N ALA A 1132 -1.78 43.14 40.62
CA ALA A 1132 -0.43 43.40 40.12
C ALA A 1132 0.58 43.29 41.27
N GLU A 1133 1.79 42.82 40.96
CA GLU A 1133 2.83 42.62 41.95
C GLU A 1133 3.25 43.94 42.61
N GLY A 1134 3.19 44.00 43.94
CA GLY A 1134 3.42 45.23 44.72
C GLY A 1134 2.23 46.20 44.80
N TYR A 1135 1.04 45.83 44.31
CA TYR A 1135 -0.15 46.69 44.33
C TYR A 1135 -1.35 46.05 45.04
N GLU A 1136 -2.19 46.87 45.66
CA GLU A 1136 -3.45 46.43 46.27
C GLU A 1136 -4.39 45.83 45.20
N LYS A 1137 -5.04 44.69 45.51
CA LYS A 1137 -6.05 44.08 44.64
C LYS A 1137 -7.27 45.00 44.54
N TYR A 1138 -7.64 45.35 43.32
CA TYR A 1138 -8.82 46.17 43.02
C TYR A 1138 -9.98 45.31 42.51
N THR A 1139 -11.20 45.67 42.88
CA THR A 1139 -12.45 45.11 42.34
C THR A 1139 -13.34 46.28 41.91
N SER A 1140 -13.93 46.20 40.72
CA SER A 1140 -14.82 47.25 40.22
C SER A 1140 -16.19 47.22 40.91
N LYS A 1141 -16.96 48.30 40.72
CA LYS A 1141 -18.42 48.24 40.87
C LYS A 1141 -19.01 47.37 39.75
N ASP A 1142 -20.28 46.99 39.92
CA ASP A 1142 -21.02 46.22 38.91
C ASP A 1142 -21.26 47.05 37.64
N ILE A 1143 -21.19 46.38 36.50
CA ILE A 1143 -21.20 46.93 35.14
C ILE A 1143 -22.42 46.34 34.42
N ASP A 1144 -23.56 47.04 34.45
CA ASP A 1144 -24.80 46.63 33.77
C ASP A 1144 -24.75 47.00 32.28
N LEU A 1145 -24.68 45.99 31.40
CA LEU A 1145 -24.78 46.14 29.95
C LEU A 1145 -26.13 45.67 29.37
N VAL A 1146 -27.07 45.20 30.21
CA VAL A 1146 -28.35 44.57 29.81
C VAL A 1146 -29.20 45.52 28.96
N ARG A 1147 -29.13 46.83 29.22
CA ARG A 1147 -29.91 47.87 28.50
C ARG A 1147 -29.27 48.33 27.19
N THR A 1148 -28.09 47.83 26.83
CA THR A 1148 -27.30 48.34 25.69
C THR A 1148 -27.71 47.68 24.37
N LYS A 1149 -27.79 48.46 23.28
CA LYS A 1149 -28.29 47.94 21.99
C LYS A 1149 -27.37 46.92 21.31
N LYS A 1150 -26.07 46.91 21.60
CA LYS A 1150 -25.04 46.02 21.01
C LYS A 1150 -23.93 45.66 22.02
N GLU A 1151 -23.17 44.60 21.72
CA GLU A 1151 -21.92 44.22 22.40
C GLU A 1151 -20.99 45.42 22.61
N THR A 1152 -20.52 45.59 23.85
CA THR A 1152 -19.72 46.74 24.28
C THR A 1152 -18.45 46.24 24.97
N VAL A 1153 -17.35 46.99 24.81
CA VAL A 1153 -16.08 46.63 25.46
C VAL A 1153 -16.09 47.19 26.87
N VAL A 1154 -15.64 46.41 27.85
CA VAL A 1154 -15.38 46.89 29.21
C VAL A 1154 -13.96 47.48 29.22
N ASP A 1155 -13.87 48.81 29.11
CA ASP A 1155 -12.66 49.56 28.72
C ASP A 1155 -12.37 50.81 29.59
N PHE A 1156 -12.84 50.85 30.84
CA PHE A 1156 -12.57 51.98 31.74
C PHE A 1156 -11.14 51.96 32.33
N ASP A 1157 -10.61 53.14 32.67
CA ASP A 1157 -9.30 53.28 33.34
C ASP A 1157 -9.40 52.90 34.84
N VAL A 1158 -8.35 52.25 35.38
CA VAL A 1158 -8.26 51.77 36.78
C VAL A 1158 -6.95 52.24 37.41
N ALA A 1159 -7.03 52.88 38.58
CA ALA A 1159 -5.87 53.32 39.35
C ALA A 1159 -5.57 52.34 40.48
N LEU A 1160 -4.41 51.68 40.47
CA LEU A 1160 -3.96 50.80 41.55
C LEU A 1160 -3.07 51.54 42.55
N LYS A 1161 -3.28 51.30 43.83
CA LYS A 1161 -2.41 51.79 44.91
C LYS A 1161 -1.23 50.84 45.13
N PRO A 1162 0.02 51.33 45.24
CA PRO A 1162 1.13 50.50 45.67
C PRO A 1162 0.95 50.08 47.13
N ILE A 1163 1.36 48.88 47.49
CA ILE A 1163 1.36 48.40 48.88
C ILE A 1163 2.51 49.06 49.62
N ASN A 1164 2.20 49.99 50.51
CA ASN A 1164 3.20 50.59 51.40
C ASN A 1164 3.72 49.52 52.36
N LYS A 1165 4.92 49.01 52.12
CA LYS A 1165 5.73 48.38 53.18
C LYS A 1165 6.16 49.46 54.16
N THR A 1166 5.39 49.65 55.24
CA THR A 1166 5.99 50.04 56.52
C THR A 1166 7.02 48.97 56.89
N THR A 1167 8.19 49.44 57.34
CA THR A 1167 9.37 48.64 57.71
C THR A 1167 9.07 47.44 58.59
#